data_AF-A0A507BHX6-F1
#
_entry.id   AF-A0A507BHX6-F1
#
_cell.length_a   1.000
_cell.length_b   1.000
_cell.length_c   1.000
_cell.angle_alpha   90.00
_cell.angle_beta   90.00
_cell.angle_gamma   90.00
#
_symmetry.space_group_name_H-M   'P 1'
#
loop_
_entity.id
_entity.type
_entity.pdbx_description
1 polymer ?
#
loop_
_entity_poly.entity_id
_entity_poly.type
_entity_poly.pdbx_seq_one_letter_code
_entity_poly.pdbx_strand_id
1 'polypeptide(L)'
;MTTLKPESLAPQLATADFKSIEPLLLQLEKFLTLRTFLGGYSLSAADKEVWASLYSNKVGLGLVRKGAFANVSRWYNYIEAVHPEVRNDITAAAKAKSAASGKKQGANYNIGLKGTQNGVVTRFPPEPSGYLHIGHAKAALLNDYFAHEAFDGKLIVRFDDTNPQKEKASFQDAIVEDLHLMNIKVDLQTHTSDYFQELYDLCEKMINLGKAYADDTDPEQQSADRMKRLPSKRRDRPAAESLAIFREMKAGTDAGKGHCIRARIQYDSNNGAMRDPVIYRFPNWKGADPAPHHRTGWTWNIYPTYDFACPLVDSIEGVTHALRTTEYADRNEQYHWFIEALSMRQVHLWDFARINFIRTFLSKRKLTRVVDTGRVSGWDDPRLPTVRGILRRGLTVPALREFMLKQGPSRNVVTMDWTTIWAINKRMLDPIVPRHVAVEKKDVVTVTLKGGPETPYSEEKPRHPKNPSLGTRTVRFSNKLILDQADCASFKDKEEITLMGWGNAIVRDQKKTGDVVTESEFELHLEGDFKTTEKKVTWLAANEGNLVEAELWEFGYLITKDVLEKDDELEDFLAENTSSMTEALCDANLASLKDGDFLQLERKGYYRIDKAAGKGPGVSTNSNGFFNRMHSAEATRTTLLPGYSVPNASSNQRSVRVIATSGLHLDETHCKMGKIATMEYFRVPPRWLFVKITDEAGNVGWGEASLEGHTQAVEGCLDAYFEQHLGAEADDIEQIWQKSYRAGFYRGGPVFMSALSGIDIALWDMKARKLGVPVHQLLGGKLRDKIKVYAWIGGDRPGDVEKQALARKAQGFNAVKMNATEDLGWLDSPSALDDCVERLKIVKALSMDAGLDFHGRVHKPMAKQLAAALQPHRPMFLEEPLLSEHIGGIKDLRATITCPIALGERLHSRWDVRPFLEAGCVDILQPDISHVGGISEMRRIAAMAEAYDVALAPHCPLGPIALAANVQVDACSANFAIQEMSLGIHYNTASGGQQDLTSYTHNPDVWKVTDGYIDMLKGPGLGIEVDEEQVRRFAKDCKPWVSPGFTGPGGELREW
;
A
#
# COMPACT_ATOMS: atom_id res chain seq x y z
N MET A 1 -26.77 -5.23 41.23
CA MET A 1 -26.41 -4.33 40.11
C MET A 1 -25.76 -3.10 40.72
N THR A 2 -24.45 -2.96 40.53
CA THR A 2 -23.65 -1.87 41.10
C THR A 2 -24.04 -0.56 40.41
N THR A 3 -24.48 0.42 41.19
CA THR A 3 -24.83 1.78 40.72
C THR A 3 -23.57 2.42 40.14
N LEU A 4 -23.56 2.69 38.83
CA LEU A 4 -22.49 3.47 38.19
C LEU A 4 -22.39 4.82 38.91
N LYS A 5 -21.18 5.22 39.33
CA LYS A 5 -20.91 6.55 39.91
C LYS A 5 -20.32 7.45 38.82
N PRO A 6 -21.11 8.32 38.17
CA PRO A 6 -20.65 9.09 37.01
C PRO A 6 -19.41 9.97 37.28
N GLU A 7 -19.30 10.49 38.49
CA GLU A 7 -18.16 11.31 38.97
C GLU A 7 -16.82 10.56 38.94
N SER A 8 -16.83 9.22 38.96
CA SER A 8 -15.61 8.41 38.91
C SER A 8 -15.14 8.08 37.48
N LEU A 9 -15.94 8.36 36.45
CA LEU A 9 -15.64 7.96 35.06
C LEU A 9 -14.65 8.89 34.36
N ALA A 10 -14.71 10.19 34.62
CA ALA A 10 -13.92 11.18 33.88
C ALA A 10 -12.40 10.89 33.90
N PRO A 11 -11.75 10.61 35.04
CA PRO A 11 -10.32 10.29 35.08
C PRO A 11 -9.97 9.00 34.33
N GLN A 12 -10.88 8.03 34.31
CA GLN A 12 -10.65 6.72 33.68
C GLN A 12 -10.79 6.79 32.16
N LEU A 13 -11.74 7.61 31.68
CA LEU A 13 -11.96 7.88 30.26
C LEU A 13 -10.89 8.79 29.64
N ALA A 14 -10.04 9.43 30.46
CA ALA A 14 -8.89 10.18 29.98
C ALA A 14 -7.72 9.30 29.47
N THR A 15 -7.77 7.97 29.71
CA THR A 15 -6.73 7.03 29.22
C THR A 15 -6.90 6.72 27.73
N ALA A 16 -5.81 6.71 26.95
CA ALA A 16 -5.89 6.83 25.49
C ALA A 16 -5.91 5.50 24.68
N ASP A 17 -6.25 4.34 25.27
CA ASP A 17 -6.31 3.06 24.55
C ASP A 17 -7.74 2.49 24.47
N PHE A 18 -8.06 1.85 23.34
CA PHE A 18 -9.41 1.34 23.06
C PHE A 18 -9.87 0.27 24.06
N LYS A 19 -8.96 -0.61 24.50
CA LYS A 19 -9.31 -1.75 25.36
C LYS A 19 -9.60 -1.31 26.80
N SER A 20 -9.00 -0.21 27.26
CA SER A 20 -9.27 0.34 28.60
C SER A 20 -10.59 1.11 28.64
N ILE A 21 -10.93 1.86 27.58
CA ILE A 21 -12.11 2.72 27.55
C ILE A 21 -13.38 2.01 27.10
N GLU A 22 -13.29 0.96 26.27
CA GLU A 22 -14.46 0.25 25.74
C GLU A 22 -15.39 -0.31 26.85
N PRO A 23 -14.88 -0.99 27.91
CA PRO A 23 -15.72 -1.44 29.01
C PRO A 23 -16.41 -0.30 29.77
N LEU A 24 -15.74 0.85 29.89
CA LEU A 24 -16.26 2.04 30.57
C LEU A 24 -17.34 2.74 29.74
N LEU A 25 -17.13 2.83 28.42
CA LEU A 25 -18.10 3.34 27.47
C LEU A 25 -19.33 2.44 27.40
N LEU A 26 -19.18 1.12 27.46
CA LEU A 26 -20.29 0.16 27.57
C LEU A 26 -21.11 0.35 28.87
N GLN A 27 -20.45 0.67 29.99
CA GLN A 27 -21.15 0.99 31.24
C GLN A 27 -21.90 2.31 31.14
N LEU A 28 -21.27 3.34 30.57
CA LEU A 28 -21.88 4.65 30.34
C LEU A 28 -23.07 4.55 29.36
N GLU A 29 -22.94 3.74 28.30
CA GLU A 29 -23.98 3.44 27.31
C GLU A 29 -25.25 2.88 27.96
N LYS A 30 -25.09 1.88 28.84
CA LYS A 30 -26.20 1.31 29.62
C LYS A 30 -26.79 2.31 30.61
N PHE A 31 -25.96 3.17 31.19
CA PHE A 31 -26.43 4.17 32.14
C PHE A 31 -27.24 5.28 31.46
N LEU A 32 -26.88 5.65 30.24
CA LEU A 32 -27.53 6.70 29.46
C LEU A 32 -28.78 6.25 28.71
N THR A 33 -29.12 4.97 28.68
CA THR A 33 -30.27 4.43 27.90
C THR A 33 -31.56 5.24 28.07
N LEU A 34 -31.90 5.64 29.31
CA LEU A 34 -33.10 6.43 29.63
C LEU A 34 -32.78 7.81 30.25
N ARG A 35 -31.55 8.32 30.12
CA ARG A 35 -31.11 9.55 30.79
C ARG A 35 -30.57 10.58 29.80
N THR A 36 -31.06 11.82 29.93
CA THR A 36 -30.56 12.97 29.16
C THR A 36 -29.28 13.54 29.75
N PHE A 37 -29.12 13.52 31.07
CA PHE A 37 -27.93 13.95 31.79
C PHE A 37 -27.49 12.88 32.80
N LEU A 38 -26.20 12.86 33.15
CA LEU A 38 -25.64 11.92 34.11
C LEU A 38 -26.15 12.16 35.53
N GLY A 39 -26.45 13.41 35.88
CA GLY A 39 -26.99 13.81 37.20
C GLY A 39 -28.51 13.82 37.33
N GLY A 40 -29.26 13.41 36.30
CA GLY A 40 -30.73 13.40 36.31
C GLY A 40 -31.36 14.27 35.23
N TYR A 41 -32.11 15.30 35.63
CA TYR A 41 -32.94 16.12 34.73
C TYR A 41 -32.25 17.40 34.21
N SER A 42 -31.04 17.71 34.68
CA SER A 42 -30.28 18.90 34.27
C SER A 42 -28.77 18.62 34.18
N LEU A 43 -28.05 19.49 33.48
CA LEU A 43 -26.60 19.42 33.30
C LEU A 43 -25.87 19.41 34.65
N SER A 44 -25.16 18.33 34.95
CA SER A 44 -24.41 18.18 36.20
C SER A 44 -22.89 18.42 36.02
N ALA A 45 -22.15 18.51 37.14
CA ALA A 45 -20.69 18.56 37.08
C ALA A 45 -20.09 17.31 36.42
N ALA A 46 -20.66 16.14 36.70
CA ALA A 46 -20.23 14.88 36.09
C ALA A 46 -20.43 14.88 34.56
N ASP A 47 -21.49 15.52 34.06
CA ASP A 47 -21.69 15.67 32.60
C ASP A 47 -20.53 16.45 31.96
N LYS A 48 -20.15 17.58 32.57
CA LYS A 48 -19.06 18.43 32.06
C LYS A 48 -17.72 17.70 32.08
N GLU A 49 -17.41 17.00 33.17
CA GLU A 49 -16.13 16.31 33.34
C GLU A 49 -15.97 15.09 32.42
N VAL A 50 -17.03 14.27 32.29
CA VAL A 50 -17.03 13.10 31.41
C VAL A 50 -16.98 13.55 29.94
N TRP A 51 -17.71 14.62 29.60
CA TRP A 51 -17.71 15.18 28.24
C TRP A 51 -16.32 15.72 27.89
N ALA A 52 -15.69 16.46 28.80
CA ALA A 52 -14.34 17.00 28.63
C ALA A 52 -13.29 15.91 28.41
N SER A 53 -13.40 14.83 29.16
CA SER A 53 -12.49 13.68 29.08
C SER A 53 -12.62 12.96 27.74
N LEU A 54 -13.86 12.78 27.25
CA LEU A 54 -14.11 12.22 25.93
C LEU A 54 -13.66 13.15 24.80
N TYR A 55 -13.89 14.46 24.91
CA TYR A 55 -13.44 15.45 23.92
C TYR A 55 -11.91 15.47 23.78
N SER A 56 -11.20 15.34 24.89
CA SER A 56 -9.73 15.37 24.93
C SER A 56 -9.08 14.03 24.54
N ASN A 57 -9.84 12.92 24.58
CA ASN A 57 -9.37 11.59 24.21
C ASN A 57 -9.71 11.26 22.74
N LYS A 58 -8.71 11.25 21.85
CA LYS A 58 -8.92 10.99 20.41
C LYS A 58 -9.59 9.65 20.11
N VAL A 59 -9.31 8.61 20.90
CA VAL A 59 -9.90 7.28 20.70
C VAL A 59 -11.36 7.30 21.17
N GLY A 60 -11.63 7.79 22.38
CA GLY A 60 -12.99 7.95 22.90
C GLY A 60 -13.85 8.83 22.00
N LEU A 61 -13.35 10.00 21.61
CA LEU A 61 -14.02 10.91 20.67
C LEU A 61 -14.26 10.26 19.31
N GLY A 62 -13.30 9.47 18.82
CA GLY A 62 -13.45 8.72 17.58
C GLY A 62 -14.60 7.71 17.63
N LEU A 63 -14.76 7.02 18.76
CA LEU A 63 -15.87 6.07 18.97
C LEU A 63 -17.21 6.78 19.10
N VAL A 64 -17.24 7.90 19.83
CA VAL A 64 -18.43 8.75 19.98
C VAL A 64 -18.86 9.30 18.62
N ARG A 65 -17.93 9.83 17.81
CA ARG A 65 -18.23 10.37 16.47
C ARG A 65 -18.63 9.31 15.45
N LYS A 66 -18.10 8.08 15.58
CA LYS A 66 -18.51 6.93 14.78
C LYS A 66 -19.84 6.31 15.23
N GLY A 67 -20.46 6.84 16.29
CA GLY A 67 -21.72 6.30 16.80
C GLY A 67 -21.59 4.90 17.41
N ALA A 68 -20.38 4.48 17.82
CA ALA A 68 -20.13 3.12 18.31
C ALA A 68 -20.95 2.78 19.58
N PHE A 69 -21.37 3.80 20.33
CA PHE A 69 -22.21 3.70 21.52
C PHE A 69 -23.35 4.71 21.38
N ALA A 70 -24.54 4.25 21.00
CA ALA A 70 -25.64 5.10 20.55
C ALA A 70 -26.09 6.12 21.61
N ASN A 71 -26.23 5.70 22.87
CA ASN A 71 -26.66 6.57 23.97
C ASN A 71 -25.55 7.53 24.42
N VAL A 72 -24.28 7.08 24.43
CA VAL A 72 -23.14 7.97 24.70
C VAL A 72 -23.02 9.03 23.60
N SER A 73 -23.13 8.63 22.32
CA SER A 73 -23.07 9.56 21.18
C SER A 73 -24.23 10.55 21.19
N ARG A 74 -25.45 10.09 21.47
CA ARG A 74 -26.63 10.94 21.65
C ARG A 74 -26.39 11.97 22.75
N TRP A 75 -25.99 11.52 23.94
CA TRP A 75 -25.71 12.38 25.08
C TRP A 75 -24.59 13.39 24.76
N TYR A 76 -23.47 12.93 24.22
CA TYR A 76 -22.33 13.78 23.89
C TYR A 76 -22.68 14.90 22.91
N ASN A 77 -23.38 14.55 21.82
CA ASN A 77 -23.83 15.51 20.81
C ASN A 77 -24.89 16.48 21.37
N TYR A 78 -25.76 16.00 22.26
CA TYR A 78 -26.75 16.83 22.93
C TYR A 78 -26.09 17.87 23.84
N ILE A 79 -25.10 17.49 24.65
CA ILE A 79 -24.32 18.43 25.47
C ILE A 79 -23.59 19.43 24.56
N GLU A 80 -22.99 18.99 23.45
CA GLU A 80 -22.28 19.89 22.53
C GLU A 80 -23.21 20.91 21.84
N ALA A 81 -24.44 20.49 21.48
CA ALA A 81 -25.41 21.34 20.80
C ALA A 81 -26.13 22.31 21.74
N VAL A 82 -26.51 21.86 22.95
CA VAL A 82 -27.34 22.63 23.89
C VAL A 82 -26.50 23.41 24.89
N HIS A 83 -25.28 22.96 25.18
CA HIS A 83 -24.35 23.57 26.14
C HIS A 83 -22.97 23.87 25.52
N PRO A 84 -22.89 24.69 24.46
CA PRO A 84 -21.63 25.01 23.77
C PRO A 84 -20.59 25.70 24.69
N GLU A 85 -21.03 26.32 25.78
CA GLU A 85 -20.16 26.87 26.83
C GLU A 85 -19.21 25.82 27.41
N VAL A 86 -19.63 24.55 27.53
CA VAL A 86 -18.78 23.46 28.05
C VAL A 86 -17.55 23.28 27.15
N ARG A 87 -17.73 23.30 25.82
CA ARG A 87 -16.63 23.21 24.86
C ARG A 87 -15.74 24.45 24.90
N ASN A 88 -16.34 25.63 25.01
CA ASN A 88 -15.60 26.90 25.03
C ASN A 88 -14.71 27.02 26.27
N ASP A 89 -15.22 26.65 27.45
CA ASP A 89 -14.49 26.68 28.72
C ASP A 89 -13.26 25.76 28.69
N ILE A 90 -13.41 24.55 28.14
CA ILE A 90 -12.31 23.57 28.00
C ILE A 90 -11.27 24.05 26.98
N THR A 91 -11.72 24.63 25.87
CA THR A 91 -10.82 25.13 24.81
C THR A 91 -10.04 26.35 25.28
N ALA A 92 -10.65 27.22 26.08
CA ALA A 92 -9.99 28.35 26.74
C ALA A 92 -8.95 27.87 27.79
N ALA A 93 -9.30 26.87 28.61
CA ALA A 93 -8.38 26.26 29.57
C ALA A 93 -7.18 25.56 28.90
N ALA A 94 -7.39 24.90 27.76
CA ALA A 94 -6.34 24.27 26.96
C ALA A 94 -5.39 25.30 26.33
N LYS A 95 -5.91 26.43 25.82
CA LYS A 95 -5.10 27.55 25.31
C LYS A 95 -4.23 28.17 26.42
N ALA A 96 -4.78 28.37 27.62
CA ALA A 96 -4.03 28.87 28.77
C ALA A 96 -2.89 27.94 29.21
N LYS A 97 -3.09 26.60 29.19
CA LYS A 97 -2.02 25.61 29.47
C LYS A 97 -0.95 25.53 28.38
N SER A 98 -1.31 25.77 27.11
CA SER A 98 -0.37 25.73 25.97
C SER A 98 0.60 26.92 25.93
N ALA A 99 0.25 28.04 26.56
CA ALA A 99 1.14 29.19 26.70
C ALA A 99 2.22 28.99 27.79
N ALA A 100 2.06 28.01 28.67
CA ALA A 100 2.95 27.76 29.82
C ALA A 100 3.89 26.54 29.65
N SER A 101 3.82 25.78 28.55
CA SER A 101 4.66 24.59 28.35
C SER A 101 5.27 24.52 26.93
N GLY A 102 6.60 24.48 26.87
CA GLY A 102 7.36 24.33 25.63
C GLY A 102 7.04 23.03 24.90
N LYS A 103 6.90 23.12 23.56
CA LYS A 103 6.53 22.02 22.66
C LYS A 103 7.49 20.82 22.75
N LYS A 104 6.98 19.65 23.14
CA LYS A 104 7.41 18.34 22.62
C LYS A 104 6.38 17.85 21.62
N GLN A 105 6.75 17.76 20.35
CA GLN A 105 5.93 17.20 19.28
C GLN A 105 6.43 15.78 19.01
N GLY A 106 5.79 14.78 19.63
CA GLY A 106 6.04 13.35 19.40
C GLY A 106 4.76 12.68 18.90
N ALA A 107 4.89 11.70 18.00
CA ALA A 107 3.76 10.89 17.55
C ALA A 107 3.09 10.17 18.73
N ASN A 108 1.77 10.04 18.69
CA ASN A 108 0.98 9.51 19.80
C ASN A 108 1.04 7.97 19.77
N TYR A 109 2.11 7.39 20.31
CA TYR A 109 2.32 5.93 20.36
C TYR A 109 1.54 5.27 21.51
N ASN A 110 0.25 5.58 21.65
CA ASN A 110 -0.53 5.04 22.74
C ASN A 110 -0.96 3.59 22.43
N ILE A 111 -0.03 2.69 22.67
CA ILE A 111 -0.14 1.26 22.44
C ILE A 111 -0.44 0.65 23.81
N GLY A 112 -1.64 0.09 23.97
CA GLY A 112 -2.13 -0.52 25.22
C GLY A 112 -1.41 -1.82 25.59
N LEU A 113 -0.09 -1.74 25.81
CA LEU A 113 0.69 -2.80 26.44
C LEU A 113 0.18 -2.98 27.88
N LYS A 114 -0.11 -4.23 28.26
CA LYS A 114 -0.65 -4.57 29.57
C LYS A 114 0.48 -4.68 30.59
N GLY A 115 0.20 -4.37 31.86
CA GLY A 115 1.17 -4.64 32.93
C GLY A 115 2.43 -3.77 32.88
N THR A 116 2.33 -2.54 32.37
CA THR A 116 3.44 -1.58 32.23
C THR A 116 3.71 -0.72 33.47
N GLN A 117 2.90 -0.89 34.54
CA GLN A 117 2.90 -0.02 35.71
C GLN A 117 4.23 0.00 36.49
N ASN A 118 5.07 -1.03 36.33
CA ASN A 118 6.36 -1.18 37.03
C ASN A 118 7.56 -1.09 36.06
N GLY A 119 7.39 -0.43 34.91
CA GLY A 119 8.34 -0.42 33.82
C GLY A 119 8.24 -1.67 32.94
N VAL A 120 8.88 -1.63 31.77
CA VAL A 120 8.87 -2.72 30.78
C VAL A 120 10.27 -3.31 30.59
N VAL A 121 10.38 -4.63 30.64
CA VAL A 121 11.60 -5.33 30.24
C VAL A 121 11.34 -5.97 28.88
N THR A 122 12.02 -5.47 27.85
CA THR A 122 12.01 -6.03 26.49
C THR A 122 13.31 -6.78 26.22
N ARG A 123 13.33 -7.54 25.11
CA ARG A 123 14.56 -8.13 24.62
C ARG A 123 14.66 -8.12 23.11
N PHE A 124 15.86 -7.84 22.61
CA PHE A 124 16.26 -8.05 21.22
C PHE A 124 17.14 -9.31 21.16
N PRO A 125 16.65 -10.45 20.63
CA PRO A 125 17.38 -11.71 20.66
C PRO A 125 17.95 -12.13 19.29
N PRO A 126 19.01 -11.50 18.75
CA PRO A 126 19.58 -11.88 17.47
C PRO A 126 20.39 -13.18 17.55
N GLU A 127 20.31 -14.01 16.50
CA GLU A 127 21.25 -15.11 16.28
C GLU A 127 22.58 -14.53 15.74
N PRO A 128 23.75 -14.83 16.36
CA PRO A 128 25.05 -14.30 15.95
C PRO A 128 25.62 -15.01 14.71
N SER A 129 24.86 -14.96 13.62
CA SER A 129 25.14 -15.63 12.34
C SER A 129 25.31 -14.66 11.15
N GLY A 130 25.37 -13.35 11.39
CA GLY A 130 25.58 -12.32 10.37
C GLY A 130 25.32 -10.89 10.86
N TYR A 131 25.63 -9.90 10.03
CA TYR A 131 25.41 -8.47 10.31
C TYR A 131 23.93 -8.10 10.40
N LEU A 132 23.61 -7.02 11.14
CA LEU A 132 22.25 -6.50 11.18
C LEU A 132 21.90 -5.81 9.85
N HIS A 133 20.62 -5.88 9.51
CA HIS A 133 20.04 -5.23 8.33
C HIS A 133 18.80 -4.46 8.72
N ILE A 134 18.25 -3.68 7.80
CA ILE A 134 17.10 -2.80 8.05
C ILE A 134 15.89 -3.53 8.67
N GLY A 135 15.68 -4.82 8.33
CA GLY A 135 14.69 -5.67 9.00
C GLY A 135 14.95 -5.88 10.51
N HIS A 136 16.20 -6.07 10.93
CA HIS A 136 16.60 -6.17 12.33
C HIS A 136 16.51 -4.81 13.04
N ALA A 137 16.82 -3.71 12.34
CA ALA A 137 16.70 -2.36 12.89
C ALA A 137 15.29 -2.07 13.40
N LYS A 138 14.24 -2.53 12.68
CA LYS A 138 12.85 -2.43 13.17
C LYS A 138 12.67 -3.08 14.53
N ALA A 139 13.12 -4.32 14.68
CA ALA A 139 12.98 -5.07 15.93
C ALA A 139 13.79 -4.42 17.07
N ALA A 140 15.04 -4.05 16.82
CA ALA A 140 15.91 -3.43 17.81
C ALA A 140 15.35 -2.08 18.29
N LEU A 141 14.98 -1.18 17.37
CA LEU A 141 14.46 0.15 17.68
C LEU A 141 13.09 0.11 18.37
N LEU A 142 12.22 -0.85 18.01
CA LEU A 142 10.96 -1.03 18.74
C LEU A 142 11.20 -1.48 20.19
N ASN A 143 12.06 -2.48 20.39
CA ASN A 143 12.37 -2.95 21.75
C ASN A 143 13.03 -1.84 22.59
N ASP A 144 13.94 -1.05 22.01
CA ASP A 144 14.58 0.11 22.63
C ASP A 144 13.57 1.20 22.99
N TYR A 145 12.64 1.53 22.07
CA TYR A 145 11.59 2.52 22.31
C TYR A 145 10.69 2.12 23.49
N PHE A 146 10.23 0.87 23.55
CA PHE A 146 9.36 0.44 24.65
C PHE A 146 10.09 0.31 25.99
N ALA A 147 11.36 -0.10 25.96
CA ALA A 147 12.20 -0.09 27.14
C ALA A 147 12.44 1.34 27.62
N HIS A 148 13.16 2.16 26.85
CA HIS A 148 13.73 3.40 27.37
C HIS A 148 12.84 4.63 27.20
N GLU A 149 12.11 4.75 26.09
CA GLU A 149 11.36 5.99 25.79
C GLU A 149 9.93 5.97 26.33
N ALA A 150 9.23 4.83 26.20
CA ALA A 150 7.81 4.75 26.52
C ALA A 150 7.53 4.44 27.99
N PHE A 151 8.36 3.61 28.64
CA PHE A 151 8.04 3.04 29.96
C PHE A 151 9.20 3.04 30.97
N ASP A 152 10.33 3.71 30.67
CA ASP A 152 11.49 3.83 31.57
C ASP A 152 11.93 2.50 32.20
N GLY A 153 12.00 1.48 31.35
CA GLY A 153 12.35 0.11 31.68
C GLY A 153 13.73 -0.29 31.14
N LYS A 154 13.88 -1.56 30.76
CA LYS A 154 15.18 -2.15 30.38
C LYS A 154 15.13 -2.90 29.05
N LEU A 155 16.18 -2.76 28.26
CA LEU A 155 16.43 -3.56 27.07
C LEU A 155 17.51 -4.61 27.32
N ILE A 156 17.12 -5.89 27.18
CA ILE A 156 18.05 -7.01 27.16
C ILE A 156 18.47 -7.29 25.70
N VAL A 157 19.76 -7.46 25.46
CA VAL A 157 20.27 -8.03 24.20
C VAL A 157 20.75 -9.43 24.49
N ARG A 158 19.99 -10.41 24.01
CA ARG A 158 20.29 -11.82 24.25
C ARG A 158 20.79 -12.47 22.96
N PHE A 159 22.03 -12.91 22.93
CA PHE A 159 22.49 -13.71 21.81
C PHE A 159 21.84 -15.10 21.89
N ASP A 160 21.01 -15.42 20.89
CA ASP A 160 20.40 -16.74 20.81
C ASP A 160 21.41 -17.71 20.19
N ASP A 161 22.23 -18.27 21.07
CA ASP A 161 23.34 -19.17 20.76
C ASP A 161 22.96 -20.64 21.02
N THR A 162 21.79 -21.07 20.55
CA THR A 162 21.30 -22.45 20.72
C THR A 162 21.84 -23.42 19.65
N ASN A 163 22.56 -22.93 18.64
CA ASN A 163 23.01 -23.72 17.50
C ASN A 163 24.54 -23.61 17.27
N PRO A 164 25.34 -24.57 17.77
CA PRO A 164 26.81 -24.47 17.80
C PRO A 164 27.49 -24.39 16.43
N GLN A 165 26.77 -24.64 15.31
CA GLN A 165 27.35 -24.63 13.96
C GLN A 165 27.48 -23.25 13.32
N LYS A 166 26.54 -22.36 13.60
CA LYS A 166 26.35 -21.13 12.80
C LYS A 166 26.96 -19.88 13.44
N GLU A 167 27.45 -20.03 14.66
CA GLU A 167 27.72 -18.91 15.55
C GLU A 167 29.21 -18.63 15.61
N LYS A 168 29.58 -17.35 15.44
CA LYS A 168 30.97 -16.89 15.51
C LYS A 168 31.05 -15.65 16.39
N ALA A 169 32.08 -15.59 17.24
CA ALA A 169 32.32 -14.44 18.12
C ALA A 169 32.38 -13.10 17.35
N SER A 170 32.96 -13.09 16.14
CA SER A 170 33.06 -11.91 15.30
C SER A 170 31.70 -11.29 14.90
N PHE A 171 30.64 -12.11 14.78
CA PHE A 171 29.30 -11.58 14.48
C PHE A 171 28.63 -10.99 15.72
N GLN A 172 28.96 -11.48 16.91
CA GLN A 172 28.50 -10.90 18.15
C GLN A 172 29.02 -9.46 18.28
N ASP A 173 30.32 -9.27 18.09
CA ASP A 173 30.97 -7.95 18.14
C ASP A 173 30.35 -7.00 17.10
N ALA A 174 30.10 -7.51 15.89
CA ALA A 174 29.49 -6.74 14.82
C ALA A 174 28.05 -6.28 15.16
N ILE A 175 27.25 -7.14 15.81
CA ILE A 175 25.89 -6.81 16.25
C ILE A 175 25.92 -5.75 17.36
N VAL A 176 26.82 -5.87 18.33
CA VAL A 176 26.99 -4.86 19.40
C VAL A 176 27.36 -3.51 18.80
N GLU A 177 28.30 -3.49 17.85
CA GLU A 177 28.67 -2.27 17.13
C GLU A 177 27.49 -1.71 16.32
N ASP A 178 26.71 -2.55 15.63
CA ASP A 178 25.52 -2.11 14.87
C ASP A 178 24.45 -1.49 15.77
N LEU A 179 24.25 -2.02 16.98
CA LEU A 179 23.36 -1.44 17.98
C LEU A 179 23.87 -0.09 18.47
N HIS A 180 25.18 0.03 18.71
CA HIS A 180 25.81 1.30 19.07
C HIS A 180 25.65 2.34 17.97
N LEU A 181 25.85 1.96 16.70
CA LEU A 181 25.64 2.82 15.53
C LEU A 181 24.20 3.34 15.42
N MET A 182 23.21 2.58 15.92
CA MET A 182 21.80 3.00 15.97
C MET A 182 21.44 3.77 17.25
N ASN A 183 22.42 4.16 18.07
CA ASN A 183 22.23 4.80 19.37
C ASN A 183 21.30 4.00 20.30
N ILE A 184 21.39 2.67 20.27
CA ILE A 184 20.62 1.80 21.16
C ILE A 184 21.47 1.52 22.39
N LYS A 185 20.93 1.83 23.57
CA LYS A 185 21.54 1.50 24.85
C LYS A 185 21.20 0.05 25.19
N VAL A 186 22.18 -0.72 25.64
CA VAL A 186 21.97 -2.09 26.12
C VAL A 186 22.11 -2.08 27.64
N ASP A 187 21.07 -2.46 28.38
CA ASP A 187 21.15 -2.51 29.86
C ASP A 187 21.74 -3.82 30.36
N LEU A 188 21.42 -4.91 29.67
CA LEU A 188 21.91 -6.24 29.99
C LEU A 188 22.19 -7.00 28.71
N GLN A 189 23.36 -7.61 28.65
CA GLN A 189 23.75 -8.52 27.58
C GLN A 189 23.85 -9.93 28.16
N THR A 190 23.15 -10.89 27.53
CA THR A 190 23.12 -12.29 27.95
C THR A 190 23.26 -13.21 26.75
N HIS A 191 23.42 -14.50 27.03
CA HIS A 191 23.45 -15.57 26.04
C HIS A 191 22.46 -16.65 26.46
N THR A 192 21.74 -17.25 25.51
CA THR A 192 20.87 -18.40 25.83
C THR A 192 21.67 -19.54 26.45
N SER A 193 22.95 -19.70 26.06
CA SER A 193 23.86 -20.70 26.62
C SER A 193 24.26 -20.48 28.08
N ASP A 194 24.06 -19.27 28.64
CA ASP A 194 24.19 -19.04 30.09
C ASP A 194 23.19 -19.90 30.88
N TYR A 195 22.05 -20.24 30.25
CA TYR A 195 20.93 -20.92 30.87
C TYR A 195 20.84 -22.42 30.51
N PHE A 196 21.83 -23.00 29.83
CA PHE A 196 21.74 -24.41 29.38
C PHE A 196 21.54 -25.40 30.53
N GLN A 197 22.17 -25.17 31.68
CA GLN A 197 21.96 -26.05 32.83
C GLN A 197 20.54 -25.94 33.39
N GLU A 198 20.00 -24.74 33.55
CA GLU A 198 18.63 -24.54 34.01
C GLU A 198 17.59 -25.07 33.00
N LEU A 199 17.84 -24.87 31.70
CA LEU A 199 17.02 -25.43 30.63
C LEU A 199 17.04 -26.97 30.64
N TYR A 200 18.18 -27.58 30.99
CA TYR A 200 18.28 -29.04 31.14
C TYR A 200 17.46 -29.52 32.33
N ASP A 201 17.59 -28.86 33.48
CA ASP A 201 16.85 -29.20 34.71
C ASP A 201 15.33 -29.02 34.53
N LEU A 202 14.90 -27.97 33.81
CA LEU A 202 13.50 -27.76 33.44
C LEU A 202 12.99 -28.86 32.49
N CYS A 203 13.82 -29.37 31.59
CA CYS A 203 13.46 -30.50 30.74
C CYS A 203 13.31 -31.80 31.55
N GLU A 204 14.22 -32.08 32.50
CA GLU A 204 14.07 -33.20 33.43
C GLU A 204 12.76 -33.09 34.23
N LYS A 205 12.42 -31.88 34.72
CA LYS A 205 11.15 -31.60 35.40
C LYS A 205 9.96 -31.90 34.50
N MET A 206 9.98 -31.49 33.23
CA MET A 206 8.90 -31.79 32.29
C MET A 206 8.72 -33.29 32.02
N ILE A 207 9.82 -34.04 31.89
CA ILE A 207 9.78 -35.49 31.71
C ILE A 207 9.13 -36.14 32.94
N ASN A 208 9.55 -35.75 34.15
CA ASN A 208 8.97 -36.25 35.40
C ASN A 208 7.47 -35.93 35.55
N LEU A 209 7.02 -34.78 35.05
CA LEU A 209 5.60 -34.41 35.01
C LEU A 209 4.82 -35.15 33.90
N GLY A 210 5.46 -36.02 33.12
CA GLY A 210 4.85 -36.71 31.99
C GLY A 210 4.50 -35.77 30.83
N LYS A 211 5.14 -34.61 30.74
CA LYS A 211 4.92 -33.58 29.71
C LYS A 211 5.99 -33.58 28.62
N ALA A 212 6.95 -34.49 28.69
CA ALA A 212 7.95 -34.72 27.64
C ALA A 212 8.36 -36.20 27.62
N TYR A 213 8.86 -36.68 26.49
CA TYR A 213 9.31 -38.06 26.30
C TYR A 213 10.50 -38.13 25.34
N ALA A 214 11.33 -39.15 25.50
CA ALA A 214 12.39 -39.46 24.55
C ALA A 214 11.80 -40.18 23.33
N ASP A 215 12.21 -39.79 22.13
CA ASP A 215 11.74 -40.35 20.86
C ASP A 215 12.94 -40.72 19.97
N ASP A 216 12.95 -41.96 19.47
CA ASP A 216 13.94 -42.57 18.56
C ASP A 216 13.38 -42.75 17.14
N THR A 217 12.19 -42.21 16.86
CA THR A 217 11.59 -42.27 15.54
C THR A 217 12.46 -41.54 14.52
N ASP A 218 12.70 -42.16 13.36
CA ASP A 218 13.42 -41.54 12.25
C ASP A 218 12.84 -40.15 11.90
N PRO A 219 13.66 -39.11 11.64
CA PRO A 219 13.16 -37.76 11.39
C PRO A 219 12.18 -37.62 10.22
N GLU A 220 12.33 -38.40 9.14
CA GLU A 220 11.41 -38.37 7.99
C GLU A 220 10.06 -38.97 8.38
N GLN A 221 10.09 -40.11 9.08
CA GLN A 221 8.89 -40.74 9.62
C GLN A 221 8.20 -39.83 10.66
N GLN A 222 8.97 -39.20 11.55
CA GLN A 222 8.46 -38.24 12.53
C GLN A 222 7.75 -37.06 11.84
N SER A 223 8.33 -36.52 10.77
CA SER A 223 7.70 -35.47 9.96
C SER A 223 6.40 -35.95 9.31
N ALA A 224 6.42 -37.14 8.71
CA ALA A 224 5.26 -37.73 8.07
C ALA A 224 4.11 -37.98 9.07
N ASP A 225 4.42 -38.51 10.26
CA ASP A 225 3.44 -38.75 11.32
C ASP A 225 2.85 -37.44 11.84
N ARG A 226 3.68 -36.39 12.02
CA ARG A 226 3.20 -35.05 12.39
C ARG A 226 2.29 -34.44 11.33
N MET A 227 2.55 -34.67 10.04
CA MET A 227 1.68 -34.21 8.94
C MET A 227 0.35 -34.98 8.92
N LYS A 228 0.41 -36.29 9.18
CA LYS A 228 -0.77 -37.18 9.28
C LYS A 228 -1.51 -37.10 10.61
N ARG A 229 -1.01 -36.32 11.58
CA ARG A 229 -1.59 -36.16 12.92
C ARG A 229 -1.64 -37.47 13.71
N LEU A 230 -0.60 -38.30 13.55
CA LEU A 230 -0.46 -39.57 14.25
C LEU A 230 0.44 -39.40 15.49
N PRO A 231 0.13 -40.06 16.61
CA PRO A 231 1.00 -40.05 17.78
C PRO A 231 2.28 -40.85 17.50
N SER A 232 3.41 -40.42 18.08
CA SER A 232 4.63 -41.24 18.10
C SER A 232 4.36 -42.55 18.84
N LYS A 233 4.95 -43.65 18.36
CA LYS A 233 4.93 -44.93 19.09
C LYS A 233 5.66 -44.85 20.44
N ARG A 234 6.47 -43.81 20.66
CA ARG A 234 7.18 -43.54 21.92
C ARG A 234 6.46 -42.55 22.83
N ARG A 235 5.30 -42.04 22.41
CA ARG A 235 4.59 -40.97 23.13
C ARG A 235 4.27 -41.34 24.57
N ASP A 236 3.90 -42.61 24.82
CA ASP A 236 3.53 -43.13 26.14
C ASP A 236 4.70 -43.78 26.90
N ARG A 237 5.95 -43.54 26.46
CA ARG A 237 7.15 -44.01 27.16
C ARG A 237 7.14 -43.55 28.63
N PRO A 238 7.45 -44.45 29.60
CA PRO A 238 7.52 -44.09 31.01
C PRO A 238 8.52 -42.95 31.27
N ALA A 239 8.20 -42.09 32.24
CA ALA A 239 9.05 -40.94 32.59
C ALA A 239 10.47 -41.36 33.01
N ALA A 240 10.59 -42.41 33.82
CA ALA A 240 11.88 -42.94 34.28
C ALA A 240 12.77 -43.41 33.11
N GLU A 241 12.20 -44.06 32.10
CA GLU A 241 12.92 -44.49 30.89
C GLU A 241 13.35 -43.28 30.05
N SER A 242 12.44 -42.33 29.82
CA SER A 242 12.78 -41.08 29.09
C SER A 242 13.86 -40.28 29.80
N LEU A 243 13.87 -40.26 31.13
CA LEU A 243 14.87 -39.56 31.93
C LEU A 243 16.25 -40.23 31.85
N ALA A 244 16.30 -41.57 31.88
CA ALA A 244 17.53 -42.32 31.67
C ALA A 244 18.10 -42.02 30.27
N ILE A 245 17.27 -42.06 29.23
CA ILE A 245 17.70 -41.72 27.86
C ILE A 245 18.18 -40.26 27.76
N PHE A 246 17.49 -39.31 28.40
CA PHE A 246 17.91 -37.91 28.36
C PHE A 246 19.28 -37.67 29.02
N ARG A 247 19.63 -38.47 30.05
CA ARG A 247 20.96 -38.45 30.67
C ARG A 247 22.03 -39.06 29.76
N GLU A 248 21.72 -40.17 29.09
CA GLU A 248 22.58 -40.76 28.05
C GLU A 248 22.81 -39.78 26.89
N MET A 249 21.76 -39.05 26.48
CA MET A 249 21.85 -37.98 25.49
C MET A 249 22.82 -36.87 25.93
N LYS A 250 22.74 -36.39 27.19
CA LYS A 250 23.68 -35.39 27.74
C LYS A 250 25.12 -35.92 27.76
N ALA A 251 25.31 -37.17 28.19
CA ALA A 251 26.59 -37.85 28.22
C ALA A 251 27.17 -38.13 26.82
N GLY A 252 26.35 -38.06 25.77
CA GLY A 252 26.78 -38.28 24.39
C GLY A 252 27.13 -39.74 24.08
N THR A 253 26.53 -40.69 24.80
CA THR A 253 26.75 -42.13 24.58
C THR A 253 26.07 -42.61 23.31
N ASP A 254 26.49 -43.75 22.77
CA ASP A 254 25.86 -44.33 21.58
C ASP A 254 24.39 -44.71 21.81
N ALA A 255 24.00 -45.01 23.05
CA ALA A 255 22.61 -45.26 23.42
C ALA A 255 21.76 -43.98 23.40
N GLY A 256 22.34 -42.83 23.76
CA GLY A 256 21.69 -41.53 23.65
C GLY A 256 21.63 -41.01 22.21
N LYS A 257 22.66 -41.28 21.40
CA LYS A 257 22.68 -40.92 19.97
C LYS A 257 21.52 -41.57 19.24
N GLY A 258 20.82 -40.80 18.40
CA GLY A 258 19.60 -41.23 17.70
C GLY A 258 18.30 -40.85 18.42
N HIS A 259 18.36 -40.32 19.64
CA HIS A 259 17.18 -39.82 20.34
C HIS A 259 17.05 -38.29 20.27
N CYS A 260 15.81 -37.83 20.38
CA CYS A 260 15.47 -36.45 20.72
C CYS A 260 14.46 -36.44 21.88
N ILE A 261 14.32 -35.30 22.55
CA ILE A 261 13.20 -35.11 23.49
C ILE A 261 12.11 -34.32 22.81
N ARG A 262 10.87 -34.81 22.91
CA ARG A 262 9.68 -34.14 22.42
C ARG A 262 8.78 -33.72 23.56
N ALA A 263 8.18 -32.55 23.45
CA ALA A 263 7.10 -32.16 24.35
C ALA A 263 5.86 -33.01 24.07
N ARG A 264 5.13 -33.38 25.14
CA ARG A 264 3.85 -34.09 25.07
C ARG A 264 2.74 -33.05 25.19
N ILE A 265 2.33 -32.49 24.05
CA ILE A 265 1.33 -31.43 23.97
C ILE A 265 0.05 -32.02 23.37
N GLN A 266 -0.11 -31.91 22.05
CA GLN A 266 -1.30 -32.39 21.34
C GLN A 266 -0.93 -32.80 19.90
N TYR A 267 -0.71 -34.09 19.68
CA TYR A 267 -0.24 -34.63 18.39
C TYR A 267 -1.25 -34.41 17.23
N ASP A 268 -2.54 -34.28 17.54
CA ASP A 268 -3.64 -34.14 16.59
C ASP A 268 -4.11 -32.69 16.37
N SER A 269 -3.43 -31.73 16.99
CA SER A 269 -3.81 -30.31 16.94
C SER A 269 -3.90 -29.76 15.51
N ASN A 270 -4.86 -28.86 15.28
CA ASN A 270 -4.91 -28.09 14.04
C ASN A 270 -3.69 -27.16 13.90
N ASN A 271 -3.12 -26.71 15.02
CA ASN A 271 -1.88 -25.95 15.05
C ASN A 271 -0.66 -26.89 14.96
N GLY A 272 0.08 -26.83 13.86
CA GLY A 272 1.25 -27.70 13.63
C GLY A 272 2.38 -27.53 14.67
N ALA A 273 2.50 -26.35 15.30
CA ALA A 273 3.48 -26.08 16.35
C ALA A 273 3.18 -26.86 17.65
N MET A 274 1.91 -27.16 17.90
CA MET A 274 1.47 -27.91 19.08
C MET A 274 1.62 -29.43 18.94
N ARG A 275 1.98 -29.93 17.74
CA ARG A 275 2.10 -31.37 17.46
C ARG A 275 3.42 -31.95 17.96
N ASP A 276 3.48 -32.14 19.28
CA ASP A 276 4.57 -32.75 20.04
C ASP A 276 5.96 -32.31 19.50
N PRO A 277 6.30 -31.01 19.60
CA PRO A 277 7.53 -30.45 19.03
C PRO A 277 8.79 -31.02 19.69
N VAL A 278 9.90 -31.07 18.95
CA VAL A 278 11.22 -31.40 19.49
C VAL A 278 11.72 -30.23 20.36
N ILE A 279 12.15 -30.54 21.58
CA ILE A 279 12.65 -29.56 22.56
C ILE A 279 14.13 -29.72 22.90
N TYR A 280 14.71 -30.92 22.73
CA TYR A 280 16.15 -31.17 22.82
C TYR A 280 16.61 -32.15 21.74
N ARG A 281 17.80 -31.90 21.19
CA ARG A 281 18.39 -32.74 20.15
C ARG A 281 19.91 -32.63 20.11
N PHE A 282 20.55 -33.59 19.47
CA PHE A 282 21.91 -33.42 18.95
C PHE A 282 21.92 -32.41 17.79
N PRO A 283 22.99 -31.62 17.61
CA PRO A 283 23.14 -30.78 16.43
C PRO A 283 23.21 -31.63 15.15
N ASN A 284 22.68 -31.11 14.06
CA ASN A 284 22.68 -31.81 12.79
C ASN A 284 23.95 -31.51 12.00
N TRP A 285 24.99 -32.32 12.14
CA TRP A 285 26.31 -32.15 11.51
C TRP A 285 26.39 -32.52 10.03
N LYS A 286 25.27 -32.67 9.30
CA LYS A 286 25.32 -33.03 7.87
C LYS A 286 26.22 -32.08 7.07
N GLY A 287 27.38 -32.60 6.63
CA GLY A 287 28.36 -31.88 5.81
C GLY A 287 29.40 -31.06 6.59
N ALA A 288 29.50 -31.19 7.92
CA ALA A 288 30.50 -30.51 8.74
C ALA A 288 31.01 -31.41 9.87
N ASP A 289 32.25 -31.22 10.30
CA ASP A 289 32.78 -31.91 11.47
C ASP A 289 32.08 -31.40 12.75
N PRO A 290 31.82 -32.26 13.75
CA PRO A 290 31.36 -31.83 15.06
C PRO A 290 32.27 -30.75 15.64
N ALA A 291 31.67 -29.65 16.06
CA ALA A 291 32.37 -28.52 16.66
C ALA A 291 31.84 -28.25 18.08
N PRO A 292 32.70 -27.78 18.99
CA PRO A 292 32.25 -27.36 20.32
C PRO A 292 31.38 -26.11 20.22
N HIS A 293 30.50 -25.91 21.20
CA HIS A 293 29.81 -24.63 21.35
C HIS A 293 30.82 -23.52 21.64
N HIS A 294 30.66 -22.38 20.98
CA HIS A 294 31.67 -21.32 21.01
C HIS A 294 31.93 -20.71 22.41
N ARG A 295 30.99 -20.86 23.36
CA ARG A 295 31.14 -20.42 24.77
C ARG A 295 31.32 -21.54 25.76
N THR A 296 30.60 -22.65 25.58
CA THR A 296 30.49 -23.72 26.59
C THR A 296 31.33 -24.94 26.22
N GLY A 297 32.06 -24.88 25.11
CA GLY A 297 32.98 -25.93 24.68
C GLY A 297 32.23 -27.24 24.41
N TRP A 298 32.79 -28.32 24.95
CA TRP A 298 32.22 -29.68 24.86
C TRP A 298 31.35 -30.06 26.07
N THR A 299 31.00 -29.10 26.92
CA THR A 299 30.17 -29.35 28.12
C THR A 299 28.81 -29.96 27.75
N TRP A 300 28.30 -29.61 26.56
CA TRP A 300 26.99 -30.04 26.09
C TRP A 300 27.08 -30.76 24.74
N ASN A 301 26.50 -31.96 24.67
CA ASN A 301 26.34 -32.74 23.44
C ASN A 301 24.97 -32.55 22.78
N ILE A 302 23.99 -32.11 23.58
CA ILE A 302 22.62 -31.83 23.17
C ILE A 302 22.26 -30.39 23.48
N TYR A 303 21.39 -29.82 22.67
CA TYR A 303 21.03 -28.42 22.72
C TYR A 303 19.50 -28.28 22.73
N PRO A 304 18.97 -27.33 23.52
CA PRO A 304 17.56 -27.01 23.48
C PRO A 304 17.20 -26.41 22.12
N THR A 305 15.96 -26.59 21.68
CA THR A 305 15.46 -25.87 20.50
C THR A 305 15.07 -24.44 20.88
N TYR A 306 15.11 -23.51 19.92
CA TYR A 306 14.63 -22.13 20.10
C TYR A 306 13.23 -22.07 20.72
N ASP A 307 12.32 -22.93 20.23
CA ASP A 307 10.93 -23.00 20.68
C ASP A 307 10.80 -23.38 22.17
N PHE A 308 11.75 -24.15 22.70
CA PHE A 308 11.83 -24.51 24.12
C PHE A 308 12.58 -23.46 24.94
N ALA A 309 13.74 -23.00 24.47
CA ALA A 309 14.60 -22.08 25.22
C ALA A 309 13.99 -20.68 25.37
N CYS A 310 13.48 -20.10 24.27
CA CYS A 310 12.99 -18.73 24.22
C CYS A 310 11.95 -18.38 25.32
N PRO A 311 10.84 -19.13 25.51
CA PRO A 311 9.87 -18.84 26.56
C PRO A 311 10.43 -18.93 27.98
N LEU A 312 11.29 -19.91 28.23
CA LEU A 312 11.81 -20.19 29.56
C LEU A 312 12.84 -19.14 29.96
N VAL A 313 13.75 -18.79 29.05
CA VAL A 313 14.76 -17.75 29.29
C VAL A 313 14.10 -16.38 29.39
N ASP A 314 13.12 -16.05 28.53
CA ASP A 314 12.34 -14.82 28.68
C ASP A 314 11.70 -14.74 30.08
N SER A 315 11.15 -15.86 30.59
CA SER A 315 10.58 -15.94 31.93
C SER A 315 11.64 -15.70 33.03
N ILE A 316 12.80 -16.37 32.94
CA ILE A 316 13.92 -16.28 33.89
C ILE A 316 14.51 -14.87 33.93
N GLU A 317 14.74 -14.25 32.77
CA GLU A 317 15.36 -12.91 32.63
C GLU A 317 14.45 -11.76 33.05
N GLY A 318 13.21 -12.04 33.44
CA GLY A 318 12.27 -10.98 33.82
C GLY A 318 11.68 -10.21 32.64
N VAL A 319 11.82 -10.70 31.39
CA VAL A 319 11.17 -10.11 30.21
C VAL A 319 9.67 -9.99 30.46
N THR A 320 9.13 -8.78 30.45
CA THR A 320 7.69 -8.55 30.61
C THR A 320 6.98 -8.60 29.26
N HIS A 321 7.63 -8.11 28.21
CA HIS A 321 7.09 -8.02 26.86
C HIS A 321 8.07 -8.60 25.84
N ALA A 322 7.69 -9.71 25.23
CA ALA A 322 8.44 -10.35 24.17
C ALA A 322 7.88 -9.91 22.81
N LEU A 323 8.58 -8.98 22.17
CA LEU A 323 8.27 -8.51 20.82
C LEU A 323 8.78 -9.51 19.79
N ARG A 324 7.90 -9.99 18.92
CA ARG A 324 8.23 -11.02 17.91
C ARG A 324 7.60 -10.72 16.56
N THR A 325 8.19 -11.27 15.49
CA THR A 325 7.59 -11.15 14.16
C THR A 325 6.38 -12.07 14.03
N THR A 326 5.39 -11.69 13.20
CA THR A 326 4.16 -12.47 12.96
C THR A 326 4.41 -13.89 12.40
N GLU A 327 5.59 -14.18 11.85
CA GLU A 327 5.99 -15.53 11.43
C GLU A 327 6.03 -16.56 12.58
N TYR A 328 6.07 -16.05 13.81
CA TYR A 328 6.05 -16.88 15.01
C TYR A 328 4.65 -17.02 15.62
N ALA A 329 3.60 -16.43 15.02
CA ALA A 329 2.26 -16.38 15.61
C ALA A 329 1.71 -17.78 15.96
N ASP A 330 1.89 -18.76 15.08
CA ASP A 330 1.48 -20.16 15.33
C ASP A 330 2.17 -20.78 16.57
N ARG A 331 3.33 -20.25 16.98
CA ARG A 331 4.10 -20.70 18.15
C ARG A 331 3.75 -19.92 19.42
N ASN A 332 2.87 -18.94 19.38
CA ASN A 332 2.50 -18.17 20.57
C ASN A 332 1.77 -19.04 21.60
N GLU A 333 0.89 -19.93 21.13
CA GLU A 333 0.22 -20.93 21.97
C GLU A 333 1.24 -21.88 22.62
N GLN A 334 2.18 -22.38 21.82
CA GLN A 334 3.27 -23.27 22.27
C GLN A 334 4.17 -22.58 23.31
N TYR A 335 4.48 -21.29 23.12
CA TYR A 335 5.27 -20.48 24.04
C TYR A 335 4.62 -20.40 25.43
N HIS A 336 3.31 -20.09 25.48
CA HIS A 336 2.57 -20.04 26.75
C HIS A 336 2.44 -21.43 27.38
N TRP A 337 2.23 -22.47 26.57
CA TRP A 337 2.15 -23.84 27.07
C TRP A 337 3.41 -24.25 27.84
N PHE A 338 4.61 -23.91 27.37
CA PHE A 338 5.84 -24.21 28.11
C PHE A 338 5.91 -23.52 29.47
N ILE A 339 5.57 -22.22 29.52
CA ILE A 339 5.56 -21.44 30.77
C ILE A 339 4.54 -22.00 31.76
N GLU A 340 3.32 -22.29 31.30
CA GLU A 340 2.25 -22.87 32.13
C GLU A 340 2.60 -24.29 32.59
N ALA A 341 3.17 -25.10 31.70
CA ALA A 341 3.51 -26.49 31.98
C ALA A 341 4.50 -26.62 33.14
N LEU A 342 5.42 -25.65 33.26
CA LEU A 342 6.45 -25.56 34.28
C LEU A 342 6.10 -24.63 35.46
N SER A 343 4.94 -23.96 35.39
CA SER A 343 4.44 -22.99 36.37
C SER A 343 5.38 -21.80 36.58
N MET A 344 5.87 -21.23 35.48
CA MET A 344 6.82 -20.11 35.47
C MET A 344 6.11 -18.75 35.29
N ARG A 345 6.87 -17.67 35.44
CA ARG A 345 6.36 -16.30 35.29
C ARG A 345 5.90 -16.05 33.84
N GLN A 346 4.69 -15.51 33.70
CA GLN A 346 4.11 -15.20 32.40
C GLN A 346 4.81 -14.01 31.73
N VAL A 347 4.86 -14.05 30.40
CA VAL A 347 5.44 -13.02 29.53
C VAL A 347 4.38 -12.62 28.51
N HIS A 348 4.19 -11.31 28.29
CA HIS A 348 3.25 -10.84 27.29
C HIS A 348 3.89 -10.90 25.89
N LEU A 349 3.29 -11.69 24.99
CA LEU A 349 3.70 -11.75 23.60
C LEU A 349 3.09 -10.61 22.81
N TRP A 350 3.89 -10.03 21.92
CA TRP A 350 3.40 -8.99 21.04
C TRP A 350 3.99 -9.07 19.63
N ASP A 351 3.13 -9.39 18.68
CA ASP A 351 3.54 -9.64 17.30
C ASP A 351 3.49 -8.38 16.46
N PHE A 352 4.54 -8.18 15.66
CA PHE A 352 4.62 -7.15 14.62
C PHE A 352 5.07 -7.77 13.29
N ALA A 353 4.67 -7.18 12.17
CA ALA A 353 5.10 -7.66 10.86
C ALA A 353 6.55 -7.28 10.57
N ARG A 354 7.26 -8.15 9.84
CA ARG A 354 8.54 -7.79 9.23
C ARG A 354 8.37 -6.62 8.27
N ILE A 355 9.46 -5.88 8.08
CA ILE A 355 9.55 -4.86 7.04
C ILE A 355 10.32 -5.42 5.87
N ASN A 356 9.77 -5.26 4.67
CA ASN A 356 10.41 -5.60 3.40
C ASN A 356 10.52 -4.33 2.56
N PHE A 357 11.53 -4.28 1.69
CA PHE A 357 11.70 -3.19 0.73
C PHE A 357 11.73 -3.76 -0.68
N ILE A 358 11.19 -3.01 -1.64
CA ILE A 358 11.32 -3.36 -3.05
C ILE A 358 12.77 -3.22 -3.51
N ARG A 359 13.11 -3.97 -4.56
CA ARG A 359 14.38 -3.89 -5.30
C ARG A 359 15.63 -4.11 -4.44
N THR A 360 15.46 -4.91 -3.38
CA THR A 360 16.51 -5.39 -2.49
C THR A 360 16.13 -6.77 -1.95
N PHE A 361 16.99 -7.37 -1.14
CA PHE A 361 16.69 -8.61 -0.43
C PHE A 361 17.36 -8.61 0.95
N LEU A 362 16.68 -9.17 1.96
CA LEU A 362 17.17 -9.23 3.35
C LEU A 362 17.68 -10.62 3.74
N SER A 363 17.60 -11.60 2.83
CA SER A 363 18.08 -12.96 3.09
C SER A 363 19.58 -12.98 3.33
N LYS A 364 20.03 -13.43 4.51
CA LYS A 364 21.45 -13.59 4.85
C LYS A 364 22.21 -14.41 3.81
N ARG A 365 21.60 -15.48 3.26
CA ARG A 365 22.21 -16.32 2.22
C ARG A 365 22.50 -15.52 0.95
N LYS A 366 21.52 -14.73 0.49
CA LYS A 366 21.65 -13.90 -0.72
C LYS A 366 22.64 -12.74 -0.48
N LEU A 367 22.62 -12.12 0.70
CA LEU A 367 23.57 -11.04 1.06
C LEU A 367 25.02 -11.55 1.09
N THR A 368 25.26 -12.68 1.75
CA THR A 368 26.59 -13.33 1.79
C THR A 368 27.08 -13.64 0.39
N ARG A 369 26.21 -14.19 -0.48
CA ARG A 369 26.55 -14.48 -1.88
C ARG A 369 27.01 -13.25 -2.66
N VAL A 370 26.35 -12.09 -2.50
CA VAL A 370 26.74 -10.86 -3.20
C VAL A 370 28.04 -10.26 -2.65
N VAL A 371 28.30 -10.40 -1.36
CA VAL A 371 29.58 -10.02 -0.75
C VAL A 371 30.71 -10.93 -1.24
N ASP A 372 30.55 -12.25 -1.17
CA ASP A 372 31.58 -13.22 -1.53
C ASP A 372 31.95 -13.19 -3.01
N THR A 373 31.00 -12.82 -3.88
CA THR A 373 31.24 -12.67 -5.32
C THR A 373 31.91 -11.35 -5.69
N GLY A 374 32.16 -10.45 -4.73
CA GLY A 374 32.78 -9.14 -4.96
C GLY A 374 31.90 -8.14 -5.70
N ARG A 375 30.61 -8.43 -5.88
CA ARG A 375 29.64 -7.49 -6.51
C ARG A 375 29.45 -6.23 -5.66
N VAL A 376 29.67 -6.34 -4.36
CA VAL A 376 29.75 -5.23 -3.41
C VAL A 376 31.11 -5.24 -2.69
N SER A 377 31.51 -4.09 -2.17
CA SER A 377 32.83 -3.91 -1.53
C SER A 377 32.96 -4.57 -0.15
N GLY A 378 31.83 -4.89 0.50
CA GLY A 378 31.79 -5.47 1.83
C GLY A 378 30.41 -5.38 2.46
N TRP A 379 30.30 -5.73 3.74
CA TRP A 379 29.04 -5.70 4.49
C TRP A 379 28.56 -4.29 4.85
N ASP A 380 29.45 -3.31 4.80
CA ASP A 380 29.16 -1.88 5.00
C ASP A 380 28.97 -1.13 3.67
N ASP A 381 28.91 -1.83 2.54
CA ASP A 381 28.73 -1.21 1.22
C ASP A 381 27.41 -0.40 1.19
N PRO A 382 27.43 0.87 0.72
CA PRO A 382 26.26 1.75 0.67
C PRO A 382 25.03 1.21 -0.08
N ARG A 383 25.21 0.21 -0.94
CA ARG A 383 24.13 -0.44 -1.70
C ARG A 383 23.41 -1.51 -0.90
N LEU A 384 24.04 -2.06 0.15
CA LEU A 384 23.45 -3.12 0.95
C LEU A 384 22.39 -2.57 1.93
N PRO A 385 21.31 -3.34 2.19
CA PRO A 385 20.32 -2.98 3.19
C PRO A 385 20.78 -3.28 4.63
N THR A 386 22.10 -3.46 4.85
CA THR A 386 22.69 -3.64 6.18
C THR A 386 22.60 -2.33 6.97
N VAL A 387 22.60 -2.40 8.30
CA VAL A 387 22.62 -1.18 9.15
C VAL A 387 23.84 -0.33 8.80
N ARG A 388 25.02 -0.95 8.66
CA ARG A 388 26.24 -0.26 8.25
C ARG A 388 26.15 0.36 6.86
N GLY A 389 25.64 -0.39 5.87
CA GLY A 389 25.50 0.08 4.50
C GLY A 389 24.61 1.31 4.39
N ILE A 390 23.39 1.26 4.95
CA ILE A 390 22.45 2.39 4.87
C ILE A 390 22.94 3.63 5.64
N LEU A 391 23.60 3.45 6.79
CA LEU A 391 24.18 4.57 7.54
C LEU A 391 25.40 5.17 6.83
N ARG A 392 26.28 4.34 6.26
CA ARG A 392 27.44 4.78 5.47
C ARG A 392 27.00 5.51 4.19
N ARG A 393 25.90 5.08 3.56
CA ARG A 393 25.26 5.79 2.45
C ARG A 393 24.82 7.20 2.82
N GLY A 394 24.35 7.40 4.06
CA GLY A 394 23.92 8.71 4.55
C GLY A 394 22.53 8.73 5.18
N LEU A 395 21.92 7.57 5.45
CA LEU A 395 20.73 7.53 6.29
C LEU A 395 21.10 7.91 7.72
N THR A 396 20.36 8.83 8.34
CA THR A 396 20.59 9.22 9.73
C THR A 396 19.83 8.31 10.69
N VAL A 397 20.40 8.07 11.87
CA VAL A 397 19.75 7.28 12.93
C VAL A 397 18.39 7.85 13.35
N PRO A 398 18.23 9.19 13.53
CA PRO A 398 16.92 9.76 13.83
C PRO A 398 15.88 9.49 12.73
N ALA A 399 16.27 9.53 11.45
CA ALA A 399 15.36 9.25 10.34
C ALA A 399 14.95 7.78 10.30
N LEU A 400 15.92 6.88 10.50
CA LEU A 400 15.67 5.44 10.62
C LEU A 400 14.73 5.13 11.79
N ARG A 401 14.98 5.73 12.97
CA ARG A 401 14.14 5.59 14.17
C ARG A 401 12.73 6.10 13.93
N GLU A 402 12.57 7.32 13.41
CA GLU A 402 11.24 7.87 13.11
C GLU A 402 10.48 7.00 12.10
N PHE A 403 11.15 6.55 11.04
CA PHE A 403 10.54 5.68 10.04
C PHE A 403 10.07 4.36 10.64
N MET A 404 10.92 3.67 11.43
CA MET A 404 10.57 2.39 12.05
C MET A 404 9.42 2.52 13.05
N LEU A 405 9.42 3.57 13.86
CA LEU A 405 8.38 3.81 14.86
C LEU A 405 7.05 4.23 14.21
N LYS A 406 7.06 4.99 13.11
CA LYS A 406 5.85 5.38 12.36
C LYS A 406 5.07 4.18 11.83
N GLN A 407 5.76 3.11 11.42
CA GLN A 407 5.09 1.87 10.99
C GLN A 407 4.41 1.15 12.14
N GLY A 408 4.88 1.43 13.36
CA GLY A 408 4.36 0.87 14.58
C GLY A 408 4.38 -0.67 14.56
N PRO A 409 3.58 -1.26 15.45
CA PRO A 409 3.46 -2.70 15.63
C PRO A 409 2.37 -3.30 14.75
N SER A 410 2.20 -2.78 13.53
CA SER A 410 1.26 -3.35 12.56
C SER A 410 1.60 -4.82 12.32
N ARG A 411 0.56 -5.67 12.25
CA ARG A 411 0.68 -7.10 11.90
C ARG A 411 0.64 -7.34 10.39
N ASN A 412 0.42 -6.30 9.58
CA ASN A 412 0.38 -6.41 8.13
C ASN A 412 1.80 -6.42 7.56
N VAL A 413 2.13 -7.48 6.81
CA VAL A 413 3.37 -7.52 6.04
C VAL A 413 3.21 -6.58 4.85
N VAL A 414 4.06 -5.56 4.79
CA VAL A 414 4.06 -4.56 3.71
C VAL A 414 5.44 -4.52 3.09
N THR A 415 5.49 -4.57 1.76
CA THR A 415 6.69 -4.29 1.00
C THR A 415 6.71 -2.79 0.67
N MET A 416 7.75 -2.10 1.13
CA MET A 416 7.86 -0.64 1.07
C MET A 416 8.81 -0.18 -0.03
N ASP A 417 8.57 1.02 -0.55
CA ASP A 417 9.54 1.74 -1.34
C ASP A 417 10.53 2.54 -0.47
N TRP A 418 11.69 2.88 -1.03
CA TRP A 418 12.73 3.63 -0.33
C TRP A 418 12.47 5.14 -0.25
N THR A 419 11.52 5.67 -1.02
CA THR A 419 11.28 7.13 -1.13
C THR A 419 10.89 7.73 0.20
N THR A 420 10.02 7.06 0.97
CA THR A 420 9.51 7.58 2.24
C THR A 420 10.64 7.73 3.27
N ILE A 421 11.52 6.74 3.42
CA ILE A 421 12.61 6.80 4.40
C ILE A 421 13.64 7.89 4.03
N TRP A 422 13.94 8.05 2.74
CA TRP A 422 14.84 9.11 2.26
C TRP A 422 14.21 10.50 2.36
N ALA A 423 12.90 10.64 2.16
CA ALA A 423 12.19 11.90 2.34
C ALA A 423 12.23 12.35 3.82
N ILE A 424 12.06 11.41 4.76
CA ILE A 424 12.25 11.68 6.20
C ILE A 424 13.68 12.12 6.47
N ASN A 425 14.68 11.41 5.90
CA ASN A 425 16.09 11.76 6.06
C ASN A 425 16.39 13.19 5.60
N LYS A 426 15.95 13.54 4.40
CA LYS A 426 16.07 14.89 3.82
C LYS A 426 15.43 15.96 4.69
N ARG A 427 14.21 15.72 5.19
CA ARG A 427 13.50 16.64 6.09
C ARG A 427 14.28 16.90 7.38
N MET A 428 15.01 15.92 7.88
CA MET A 428 15.85 16.05 9.08
C MET A 428 17.18 16.75 8.81
N LEU A 429 17.77 16.54 7.64
CA LEU A 429 19.05 17.16 7.25
C LEU A 429 18.89 18.63 6.85
N ASP A 430 17.86 18.98 6.05
CA ASP A 430 17.63 20.35 5.52
C ASP A 430 17.88 21.49 6.53
N PRO A 431 17.34 21.46 7.76
CA PRO A 431 17.54 22.58 8.69
C PRO A 431 18.92 22.65 9.35
N ILE A 432 19.74 21.59 9.30
CA ILE A 432 20.96 21.45 10.12
C ILE A 432 22.25 21.30 9.33
N VAL A 433 22.21 21.08 8.01
CA VAL A 433 23.42 20.89 7.21
C VAL A 433 23.89 22.20 6.56
N PRO A 434 25.22 22.45 6.50
CA PRO A 434 25.77 23.55 5.73
C PRO A 434 25.52 23.35 4.24
N ARG A 435 25.30 24.46 3.54
CA ARG A 435 25.18 24.50 2.08
C ARG A 435 26.55 24.73 1.47
N HIS A 436 26.74 24.14 0.31
CA HIS A 436 27.99 24.13 -0.46
C HIS A 436 27.66 24.15 -1.95
N VAL A 437 28.63 24.54 -2.76
CA VAL A 437 28.46 24.60 -4.21
C VAL A 437 29.43 23.62 -4.87
N ALA A 438 28.90 22.87 -5.82
CA ALA A 438 29.67 21.97 -6.67
C ALA A 438 29.26 22.17 -8.13
N VAL A 439 30.22 22.07 -9.02
CA VAL A 439 30.08 22.10 -10.48
C VAL A 439 30.71 20.83 -11.03
N GLU A 440 30.05 20.15 -11.95
CA GLU A 440 30.60 18.94 -12.58
C GLU A 440 31.87 19.28 -13.36
N LYS A 441 32.92 18.47 -13.16
CA LYS A 441 34.23 18.70 -13.79
C LYS A 441 34.19 18.40 -15.29
N LYS A 442 33.38 17.42 -15.68
CA LYS A 442 33.15 17.06 -17.08
C LYS A 442 32.46 18.22 -17.79
N ASP A 443 33.07 18.67 -18.88
CA ASP A 443 32.56 19.74 -19.76
C ASP A 443 32.27 21.05 -19.01
N VAL A 444 32.96 21.34 -17.91
CA VAL A 444 32.79 22.56 -17.11
C VAL A 444 32.93 23.82 -17.98
N VAL A 445 32.02 24.77 -17.82
CA VAL A 445 32.00 25.99 -18.64
C VAL A 445 32.71 27.12 -17.93
N THR A 446 33.72 27.70 -18.57
CA THR A 446 34.37 28.91 -18.06
C THR A 446 33.57 30.13 -18.49
N VAL A 447 33.23 30.99 -17.53
CA VAL A 447 32.44 32.20 -17.77
C VAL A 447 33.26 33.44 -17.45
N THR A 448 33.27 34.40 -18.38
CA THR A 448 33.82 35.75 -18.14
C THR A 448 32.68 36.70 -17.83
N LEU A 449 32.73 37.34 -16.66
CA LEU A 449 31.68 38.23 -16.15
C LEU A 449 32.12 39.70 -16.30
N LYS A 450 31.56 40.40 -17.30
CA LYS A 450 31.73 41.85 -17.49
C LYS A 450 31.01 42.60 -16.36
N GLY A 451 31.67 43.62 -15.81
CA GLY A 451 31.21 44.32 -14.60
C GLY A 451 31.47 43.57 -13.28
N GLY A 452 32.06 42.37 -13.33
CA GLY A 452 32.58 41.66 -12.15
C GLY A 452 33.97 42.18 -11.70
N PRO A 453 34.42 41.83 -10.48
CA PRO A 453 35.69 42.30 -9.92
C PRO A 453 36.89 41.68 -10.64
N GLU A 454 37.78 42.52 -11.18
CA GLU A 454 39.02 42.08 -11.83
C GLU A 454 40.02 41.48 -10.82
N THR A 455 40.16 42.10 -9.65
CA THR A 455 40.92 41.53 -8.52
C THR A 455 39.97 40.71 -7.65
N PRO A 456 40.16 39.39 -7.51
CA PRO A 456 39.28 38.56 -6.70
C PRO A 456 39.27 39.00 -5.24
N TYR A 457 38.10 38.99 -4.62
CA TYR A 457 37.93 39.28 -3.20
C TYR A 457 37.03 38.24 -2.53
N SER A 458 36.90 38.29 -1.21
CA SER A 458 36.11 37.32 -0.44
C SER A 458 35.18 38.00 0.55
N GLU A 459 34.00 37.42 0.74
CA GLU A 459 33.03 37.85 1.76
C GLU A 459 32.58 36.66 2.59
N GLU A 460 32.23 36.94 3.85
CA GLU A 460 31.57 35.97 4.71
C GLU A 460 30.07 35.92 4.40
N LYS A 461 29.59 34.74 4.00
CA LYS A 461 28.15 34.47 3.79
C LYS A 461 27.69 33.39 4.77
N PRO A 462 26.41 33.38 5.19
CA PRO A 462 25.89 32.30 6.05
C PRO A 462 26.09 30.92 5.43
N ARG A 463 26.49 29.92 6.23
CA ARG A 463 26.54 28.51 5.79
C ARG A 463 25.15 27.94 5.51
N HIS A 464 24.13 28.46 6.18
CA HIS A 464 22.74 28.10 5.96
C HIS A 464 21.83 29.33 6.09
N PRO A 465 21.05 29.70 5.05
CA PRO A 465 20.26 30.93 5.03
C PRO A 465 19.25 31.07 6.18
N LYS A 466 18.75 29.94 6.70
CA LYS A 466 17.74 29.90 7.76
C LYS A 466 18.27 29.42 9.11
N ASN A 467 19.57 29.12 9.22
CA ASN A 467 20.16 28.60 10.46
C ASN A 467 21.48 29.32 10.78
N PRO A 468 21.41 30.47 11.49
CA PRO A 468 22.59 31.26 11.85
C PRO A 468 23.58 30.51 12.76
N SER A 469 23.14 29.48 13.49
CA SER A 469 24.00 28.74 14.44
C SER A 469 25.14 27.98 13.77
N LEU A 470 25.04 27.71 12.46
CA LEU A 470 26.10 27.07 11.68
C LEU A 470 27.23 28.03 11.28
N GLY A 471 27.10 29.32 11.57
CA GLY A 471 28.10 30.34 11.27
C GLY A 471 28.16 30.70 9.79
N THR A 472 29.33 31.21 9.37
CA THR A 472 29.58 31.72 8.02
C THR A 472 30.61 30.86 7.26
N ARG A 473 30.60 31.00 5.93
CA ARG A 473 31.58 30.47 4.99
C ARG A 473 32.15 31.62 4.17
N THR A 474 33.39 31.49 3.77
CA THR A 474 34.03 32.42 2.86
C THR A 474 33.56 32.11 1.43
N VAL A 475 33.03 33.11 0.73
CA VAL A 475 32.66 33.05 -0.69
C VAL A 475 33.55 33.98 -1.48
N ARG A 476 34.18 33.48 -2.54
CA ARG A 476 35.10 34.24 -3.39
C ARG A 476 34.39 34.76 -4.63
N PHE A 477 34.63 36.02 -4.95
CA PHE A 477 34.04 36.74 -6.08
C PHE A 477 35.14 37.13 -7.06
N SER A 478 34.94 36.87 -8.36
CA SER A 478 35.89 37.17 -9.44
C SER A 478 35.15 37.37 -10.77
N ASN A 479 35.75 38.06 -11.74
CA ASN A 479 35.25 38.12 -13.11
C ASN A 479 35.42 36.81 -13.92
N LYS A 480 36.06 35.78 -13.35
CA LYS A 480 36.21 34.45 -13.96
C LYS A 480 35.49 33.40 -13.11
N LEU A 481 34.46 32.77 -13.68
CA LEU A 481 33.62 31.77 -13.00
C LEU A 481 33.65 30.43 -13.72
N ILE A 482 33.21 29.39 -13.03
CA ILE A 482 32.82 28.10 -13.59
C ILE A 482 31.36 27.77 -13.24
N LEU A 483 30.64 27.19 -14.20
CA LEU A 483 29.24 26.77 -14.08
C LEU A 483 29.03 25.38 -14.71
N ASP A 484 27.94 24.72 -14.32
CA ASP A 484 27.54 23.42 -14.87
C ASP A 484 27.18 23.53 -16.36
N GLN A 485 27.67 22.58 -17.17
CA GLN A 485 27.39 22.50 -18.61
C GLN A 485 25.89 22.49 -18.93
N ALA A 486 25.10 21.72 -18.17
CA ALA A 486 23.67 21.61 -18.37
C ALA A 486 22.93 22.95 -18.19
N ASP A 487 23.42 23.81 -17.28
CA ASP A 487 22.87 25.15 -17.09
C ASP A 487 23.22 26.05 -18.27
N CYS A 488 24.51 26.12 -18.61
CA CYS A 488 25.00 26.94 -19.71
C CYS A 488 24.37 26.57 -21.06
N ALA A 489 24.24 25.26 -21.35
CA ALA A 489 23.61 24.77 -22.57
C ALA A 489 22.11 25.14 -22.66
N SER A 490 21.45 25.35 -21.52
CA SER A 490 20.04 25.71 -21.48
C SER A 490 19.77 27.18 -21.79
N PHE A 491 20.77 28.06 -21.65
CA PHE A 491 20.57 29.51 -21.73
C PHE A 491 20.17 29.99 -23.13
N LYS A 492 19.27 30.96 -23.18
CA LYS A 492 18.84 31.66 -24.39
C LYS A 492 19.71 32.90 -24.60
N ASP A 493 19.76 33.39 -25.84
CA ASP A 493 20.46 34.64 -26.15
C ASP A 493 19.86 35.79 -25.33
N LYS A 494 20.73 36.59 -24.68
CA LYS A 494 20.35 37.74 -23.84
C LYS A 494 19.42 37.40 -22.67
N GLU A 495 19.37 36.13 -22.25
CA GLU A 495 18.60 35.73 -21.08
C GLU A 495 19.18 36.33 -19.80
N GLU A 496 18.30 36.87 -18.95
CA GLU A 496 18.67 37.30 -17.61
C GLU A 496 18.54 36.13 -16.63
N ILE A 497 19.63 35.83 -15.93
CA ILE A 497 19.73 34.72 -14.98
C ILE A 497 20.15 35.25 -13.60
N THR A 498 19.93 34.47 -12.54
CA THR A 498 20.44 34.79 -11.21
C THR A 498 21.63 33.91 -10.86
N LEU A 499 22.78 34.53 -10.58
CA LEU A 499 23.92 33.92 -9.91
C LEU A 499 23.61 33.85 -8.42
N MET A 500 23.31 32.65 -7.91
CA MET A 500 22.84 32.47 -6.53
C MET A 500 23.81 33.07 -5.51
N GLY A 501 23.30 33.91 -4.61
CA GLY A 501 24.11 34.57 -3.57
C GLY A 501 24.93 35.78 -4.04
N TRP A 502 24.89 36.12 -5.34
CA TRP A 502 25.54 37.31 -5.90
C TRP A 502 24.53 38.33 -6.44
N GLY A 503 23.69 37.96 -7.41
CA GLY A 503 22.79 38.88 -8.11
C GLY A 503 22.47 38.40 -9.52
N ASN A 504 21.78 39.23 -10.31
CA ASN A 504 21.44 38.90 -11.68
C ASN A 504 22.60 39.18 -12.65
N ALA A 505 22.62 38.43 -13.76
CA ALA A 505 23.54 38.62 -14.87
C ALA A 505 22.83 38.31 -16.20
N ILE A 506 23.24 38.99 -17.27
CA ILE A 506 22.69 38.81 -18.62
C ILE A 506 23.67 37.99 -19.45
N VAL A 507 23.19 36.91 -20.06
CA VAL A 507 23.99 36.08 -20.97
C VAL A 507 24.27 36.87 -22.26
N ARG A 508 25.53 37.00 -22.67
CA ARG A 508 25.92 37.80 -23.85
C ARG A 508 26.41 36.96 -25.01
N ASP A 509 27.40 36.10 -24.78
CA ASP A 509 27.98 35.24 -25.81
C ASP A 509 28.23 33.83 -25.28
N GLN A 510 28.15 32.84 -26.16
CA GLN A 510 28.39 31.43 -25.87
C GLN A 510 29.17 30.77 -27.00
N LYS A 511 30.39 30.33 -26.72
CA LYS A 511 31.19 29.57 -27.67
C LYS A 511 30.90 28.08 -27.50
N LYS A 512 30.52 27.43 -28.60
CA LYS A 512 30.20 26.01 -28.64
C LYS A 512 31.16 25.24 -29.53
N THR A 513 31.53 24.04 -29.10
CA THR A 513 32.20 23.04 -29.94
C THR A 513 31.26 21.84 -30.06
N GLY A 514 30.59 21.71 -31.21
CA GLY A 514 29.43 20.81 -31.33
C GLY A 514 28.30 21.27 -30.40
N ASP A 515 27.75 20.34 -29.61
CA ASP A 515 26.67 20.60 -28.65
C ASP A 515 27.16 21.05 -27.26
N VAL A 516 28.50 21.12 -27.05
CA VAL A 516 29.11 21.48 -25.77
C VAL A 516 29.45 22.97 -25.73
N VAL A 517 29.11 23.64 -24.63
CA VAL A 517 29.46 25.05 -24.39
C VAL A 517 30.85 25.03 -23.73
N THR A 518 31.80 25.73 -24.32
CA THR A 518 33.19 25.74 -23.83
C THR A 518 33.50 27.00 -23.02
N GLU A 519 32.96 28.13 -23.50
CA GLU A 519 33.11 29.44 -22.87
C GLU A 519 31.80 30.22 -22.97
N SER A 520 31.55 31.09 -21.99
CA SER A 520 30.46 32.05 -22.07
C SER A 520 30.86 33.42 -21.52
N GLU A 521 30.25 34.48 -22.04
CA GLU A 521 30.37 35.83 -21.51
C GLU A 521 29.03 36.27 -20.91
N PHE A 522 29.06 36.74 -19.67
CA PHE A 522 27.92 37.36 -18.99
C PHE A 522 28.22 38.82 -18.69
N GLU A 523 27.18 39.61 -18.47
CA GLU A 523 27.27 40.98 -17.96
C GLU A 523 26.50 41.09 -16.65
N LEU A 524 27.17 41.57 -15.60
CA LEU A 524 26.58 41.68 -14.27
C LEU A 524 25.50 42.77 -14.26
N HIS A 525 24.32 42.43 -13.75
CA HIS A 525 23.15 43.30 -13.73
C HIS A 525 22.53 43.32 -12.32
N LEU A 526 23.20 43.99 -11.37
CA LEU A 526 22.78 44.01 -9.95
C LEU A 526 21.48 44.78 -9.69
N GLU A 527 21.05 45.60 -10.66
CA GLU A 527 19.78 46.33 -10.62
C GLU A 527 18.58 45.42 -10.93
N GLY A 528 18.82 44.23 -11.48
CA GLY A 528 17.79 43.25 -11.82
C GLY A 528 17.11 42.60 -10.60
N ASP A 529 15.85 42.20 -10.76
CA ASP A 529 15.08 41.49 -9.73
C ASP A 529 15.24 39.97 -9.88
N PHE A 530 15.78 39.30 -8.86
CA PHE A 530 15.92 37.83 -8.85
C PHE A 530 14.56 37.08 -8.83
N LYS A 531 13.44 37.79 -8.62
CA LYS A 531 12.10 37.21 -8.68
C LYS A 531 11.58 37.05 -10.11
N THR A 532 12.12 37.80 -11.06
CA THR A 532 11.67 37.80 -12.47
C THR A 532 12.48 36.83 -13.34
N THR A 533 13.59 36.30 -12.84
CA THR A 533 14.44 35.34 -13.57
C THR A 533 13.89 33.92 -13.48
N GLU A 534 13.82 33.23 -14.62
CA GLU A 534 13.41 31.82 -14.68
C GLU A 534 14.53 30.90 -14.12
N LYS A 535 15.79 31.26 -14.35
CA LYS A 535 16.95 30.41 -14.02
C LYS A 535 17.79 31.00 -12.91
N LYS A 536 18.02 30.17 -11.89
CA LYS A 536 18.87 30.46 -10.73
C LYS A 536 19.94 29.40 -10.65
N VAL A 537 21.18 29.82 -10.82
CA VAL A 537 22.30 28.90 -11.04
C VAL A 537 23.39 29.05 -10.00
N THR A 538 24.04 27.93 -9.74
CA THR A 538 25.22 27.81 -8.89
C THR A 538 26.47 28.17 -9.70
N TRP A 539 27.46 28.75 -9.05
CA TRP A 539 28.69 29.21 -9.68
C TRP A 539 29.85 29.12 -8.68
N LEU A 540 31.07 28.95 -9.18
CA LEU A 540 32.30 29.05 -8.39
C LEU A 540 33.28 30.00 -9.07
N ALA A 541 34.02 30.78 -8.30
CA ALA A 541 35.11 31.58 -8.85
C ALA A 541 36.27 30.67 -9.28
N ALA A 542 36.77 30.88 -10.49
CA ALA A 542 37.77 30.02 -11.15
C ALA A 542 39.22 30.29 -10.70
N ASN A 543 39.43 30.99 -9.58
CA ASN A 543 40.76 31.40 -9.14
C ASN A 543 41.51 30.27 -8.42
N GLU A 544 42.84 30.28 -8.53
CA GLU A 544 43.71 29.35 -7.82
C GLU A 544 43.43 29.35 -6.29
N GLY A 545 43.38 28.16 -5.71
CA GLY A 545 43.12 27.92 -4.29
C GLY A 545 41.65 28.03 -3.85
N ASN A 546 40.71 28.30 -4.75
CA ASN A 546 39.27 28.36 -4.42
C ASN A 546 38.50 27.05 -4.69
N LEU A 547 39.10 26.12 -5.43
CA LEU A 547 38.45 24.90 -5.91
C LEU A 547 39.05 23.67 -5.24
N VAL A 548 38.19 22.75 -4.82
CA VAL A 548 38.55 21.43 -4.27
C VAL A 548 37.88 20.37 -5.10
N GLU A 549 38.60 19.30 -5.42
CA GLU A 549 38.05 18.19 -6.22
C GLU A 549 37.28 17.20 -5.33
N ALA A 550 36.21 16.62 -5.88
CA ALA A 550 35.42 15.62 -5.18
C ALA A 550 34.80 14.57 -6.12
N GLU A 551 34.57 13.38 -5.57
CA GLU A 551 33.77 12.31 -6.18
C GLU A 551 32.35 12.34 -5.60
N LEU A 552 31.35 12.53 -6.44
CA LEU A 552 29.93 12.44 -6.09
C LEU A 552 29.41 11.06 -6.48
N TRP A 553 29.13 10.21 -5.48
CA TRP A 553 28.61 8.86 -5.69
C TRP A 553 27.10 8.80 -5.47
N GLU A 554 26.40 8.24 -6.45
CA GLU A 554 24.99 7.88 -6.35
C GLU A 554 24.83 6.36 -6.41
N PHE A 555 23.82 5.82 -5.72
CA PHE A 555 23.61 4.37 -5.60
C PHE A 555 22.23 3.97 -6.10
N GLY A 556 22.18 3.02 -7.02
CA GLY A 556 20.97 2.41 -7.55
C GLY A 556 20.47 1.24 -6.71
N TYR A 557 19.58 0.44 -7.30
CA TYR A 557 19.02 -0.77 -6.69
C TYR A 557 19.93 -1.98 -6.87
N LEU A 558 19.87 -2.96 -5.95
CA LEU A 558 20.65 -4.20 -6.05
C LEU A 558 20.07 -5.19 -7.05
N ILE A 559 18.75 -5.16 -7.24
CA ILE A 559 18.03 -6.03 -8.16
C ILE A 559 17.06 -5.22 -9.03
N THR A 560 16.75 -5.76 -10.21
CA THR A 560 15.84 -5.15 -11.19
C THR A 560 14.37 -5.44 -10.92
N LYS A 561 14.07 -6.54 -10.21
CA LYS A 561 12.73 -6.97 -9.80
C LYS A 561 12.37 -6.38 -8.44
N ASP A 562 11.09 -6.06 -8.23
CA ASP A 562 10.64 -5.47 -6.96
C ASP A 562 10.75 -6.45 -5.79
N VAL A 563 10.38 -7.73 -5.96
CA VAL A 563 10.52 -8.78 -4.94
C VAL A 563 10.98 -10.08 -5.61
N LEU A 564 11.93 -10.79 -4.97
CA LEU A 564 12.35 -12.11 -5.43
C LEU A 564 11.40 -13.19 -4.88
N GLU A 565 10.84 -13.99 -5.78
CA GLU A 565 10.02 -15.16 -5.49
C GLU A 565 10.89 -16.37 -5.12
N LYS A 566 10.25 -17.45 -4.67
CA LYS A 566 10.95 -18.65 -4.16
C LYS A 566 11.82 -19.35 -5.22
N ASP A 567 11.34 -19.37 -6.46
CA ASP A 567 11.98 -20.07 -7.58
C ASP A 567 12.83 -19.11 -8.45
N ASP A 568 12.97 -17.85 -8.03
CA ASP A 568 13.87 -16.90 -8.69
C ASP A 568 15.33 -17.19 -8.35
N GLU A 569 16.15 -17.36 -9.38
CA GLU A 569 17.60 -17.38 -9.27
C GLU A 569 18.13 -15.95 -9.12
N LEU A 570 18.96 -15.70 -8.09
CA LEU A 570 19.37 -14.34 -7.73
C LEU A 570 20.15 -13.66 -8.87
N GLU A 571 21.02 -14.41 -9.51
CA GLU A 571 21.94 -13.98 -10.55
C GLU A 571 21.23 -13.34 -11.76
N ASP A 572 20.01 -13.79 -12.08
CA ASP A 572 19.22 -13.30 -13.22
C ASP A 572 18.64 -11.90 -13.00
N PHE A 573 18.51 -11.50 -11.72
CA PHE A 573 17.87 -10.23 -11.34
C PHE A 573 18.82 -9.22 -10.73
N LEU A 574 20.10 -9.55 -10.54
CA LEU A 574 21.10 -8.60 -10.07
C LEU A 574 21.25 -7.46 -11.09
N ALA A 575 21.11 -6.21 -10.62
CA ALA A 575 21.30 -5.05 -11.47
C ALA A 575 22.78 -4.91 -11.86
N GLU A 576 23.05 -4.60 -13.14
CA GLU A 576 24.41 -4.43 -13.65
C GLU A 576 25.06 -3.16 -13.11
N ASN A 577 24.34 -2.03 -13.22
CA ASN A 577 24.81 -0.72 -12.78
C ASN A 577 24.08 -0.31 -11.49
N THR A 578 24.79 -0.43 -10.38
CA THR A 578 24.25 -0.17 -9.02
C THR A 578 24.84 1.06 -8.36
N SER A 579 25.75 1.76 -9.04
CA SER A 579 26.34 3.01 -8.59
C SER A 579 26.87 3.82 -9.76
N SER A 580 26.86 5.15 -9.65
CA SER A 580 27.53 6.08 -10.55
C SER A 580 28.43 7.02 -9.75
N MET A 581 29.53 7.46 -10.36
CA MET A 581 30.45 8.43 -9.80
C MET A 581 30.59 9.58 -10.78
N THR A 582 30.46 10.81 -10.27
CA THR A 582 30.68 12.05 -11.03
C THR A 582 31.78 12.86 -10.36
N GLU A 583 32.82 13.23 -11.12
CA GLU A 583 33.84 14.18 -10.64
C GLU A 583 33.27 15.60 -10.61
N ALA A 584 33.53 16.33 -9.51
CA ALA A 584 33.07 17.69 -9.32
C ALA A 584 34.16 18.61 -8.75
N LEU A 585 34.09 19.89 -9.13
CA LEU A 585 34.82 21.00 -8.53
C LEU A 585 33.90 21.67 -7.51
N CYS A 586 34.38 21.79 -6.27
CA CYS A 586 33.60 22.34 -5.16
C CYS A 586 34.28 23.56 -4.55
N ASP A 587 33.53 24.34 -3.77
CA ASP A 587 34.10 25.47 -3.03
C ASP A 587 35.17 25.04 -2.00
N ALA A 588 36.18 25.88 -1.76
CA ALA A 588 37.29 25.57 -0.87
C ALA A 588 36.89 25.23 0.58
N ASN A 589 35.70 25.62 1.03
CA ASN A 589 35.25 25.34 2.38
C ASN A 589 35.07 23.81 2.61
N LEU A 590 34.87 23.01 1.55
CA LEU A 590 34.76 21.55 1.65
C LEU A 590 36.04 20.87 2.14
N ALA A 591 37.22 21.50 1.99
CA ALA A 591 38.47 20.92 2.46
C ALA A 591 38.51 20.72 3.98
N SER A 592 37.66 21.44 4.72
CA SER A 592 37.59 21.38 6.18
C SER A 592 36.66 20.29 6.74
N LEU A 593 35.89 19.62 5.88
CA LEU A 593 34.92 18.60 6.29
C LEU A 593 35.59 17.27 6.65
N LYS A 594 34.98 16.54 7.58
CA LYS A 594 35.48 15.26 8.12
C LYS A 594 34.63 14.09 7.64
N ASP A 595 35.19 12.89 7.73
CA ASP A 595 34.45 11.63 7.52
C ASP A 595 33.16 11.64 8.34
N GLY A 596 32.02 11.45 7.68
CA GLY A 596 30.70 11.42 8.28
C GLY A 596 29.97 12.76 8.35
N ASP A 597 30.61 13.88 8.01
CA ASP A 597 29.92 15.17 7.94
C ASP A 597 28.84 15.15 6.84
N PHE A 598 27.71 15.80 7.11
CA PHE A 598 26.61 15.95 6.17
C PHE A 598 26.60 17.36 5.59
N LEU A 599 26.26 17.47 4.31
CA LEU A 599 26.15 18.74 3.61
C LEU A 599 25.02 18.72 2.57
N GLN A 600 24.62 19.91 2.12
CA GLN A 600 23.82 20.08 0.91
C GLN A 600 24.68 20.72 -0.19
N LEU A 601 24.79 20.05 -1.33
CA LEU A 601 25.26 20.68 -2.57
C LEU A 601 24.06 21.37 -3.22
N GLU A 602 24.07 22.70 -3.26
CA GLU A 602 22.96 23.49 -3.79
C GLU A 602 22.62 23.04 -5.21
N ARG A 603 21.32 22.79 -5.46
CA ARG A 603 20.76 22.26 -6.73
C ARG A 603 21.18 20.84 -7.12
N LYS A 604 22.15 20.21 -6.44
CA LYS A 604 22.53 18.80 -6.70
C LYS A 604 21.90 17.83 -5.72
N GLY A 605 21.97 18.08 -4.41
CA GLY A 605 21.36 17.20 -3.42
C GLY A 605 21.99 17.21 -2.02
N TYR A 606 21.65 16.20 -1.22
CA TYR A 606 22.21 15.96 0.12
C TYR A 606 23.27 14.87 0.07
N TYR A 607 24.40 15.12 0.75
CA TYR A 607 25.55 14.22 0.72
C TYR A 607 26.14 13.99 2.11
N ARG A 608 26.76 12.83 2.29
CA ARG A 608 27.62 12.49 3.43
C ARG A 608 29.05 12.32 2.94
N ILE A 609 30.03 12.87 3.66
CA ILE A 609 31.46 12.64 3.40
C ILE A 609 31.80 11.19 3.78
N ASP A 610 32.07 10.33 2.79
CA ASP A 610 32.54 8.96 3.03
C ASP A 610 34.03 8.94 3.39
N LYS A 611 34.82 9.74 2.67
CA LYS A 611 36.24 9.97 2.92
C LYS A 611 36.56 11.44 2.72
N ALA A 612 37.10 12.06 3.75
CA ALA A 612 37.59 13.43 3.70
C ALA A 612 38.85 13.54 2.81
N ALA A 613 39.14 14.78 2.43
CA ALA A 613 40.29 15.17 1.62
C ALA A 613 41.60 14.46 2.04
N GLY A 614 42.25 13.81 1.07
CA GLY A 614 43.55 13.14 1.27
C GLY A 614 43.48 11.71 1.82
N LYS A 615 42.27 11.13 1.99
CA LYS A 615 42.06 9.76 2.50
C LYS A 615 41.38 8.78 1.52
N GLY A 616 41.23 9.15 0.24
CA GLY A 616 40.65 8.29 -0.80
C GLY A 616 41.65 7.26 -1.39
N PRO A 617 41.19 6.17 -2.03
CA PRO A 617 42.06 5.19 -2.67
C PRO A 617 42.64 5.75 -3.98
N GLY A 618 43.90 6.16 -3.94
CA GLY A 618 44.58 6.74 -5.10
C GLY A 618 45.92 7.41 -4.79
N VAL A 619 46.63 6.99 -3.73
CA VAL A 619 48.03 7.40 -3.51
C VAL A 619 48.91 6.68 -4.54
N SER A 620 48.85 7.15 -5.79
CA SER A 620 49.97 7.06 -6.74
C SER A 620 50.64 8.42 -6.73
N THR A 621 51.95 8.40 -6.56
CA THR A 621 52.81 9.49 -6.10
C THR A 621 53.06 10.61 -7.12
N ASN A 622 52.05 11.08 -7.88
CA ASN A 622 52.25 12.18 -8.84
C ASN A 622 51.04 13.12 -9.08
N SER A 623 50.02 13.16 -8.20
CA SER A 623 49.00 14.23 -8.23
C SER A 623 48.78 14.84 -6.84
N ASN A 624 49.03 16.14 -6.72
CA ASN A 624 48.80 16.95 -5.50
C ASN A 624 47.30 17.22 -5.25
N GLY A 625 46.43 16.21 -5.26
CA GLY A 625 44.98 16.41 -5.18
C GLY A 625 44.36 16.04 -3.83
N PHE A 626 43.80 17.03 -3.15
CA PHE A 626 42.94 16.87 -1.97
C PHE A 626 41.52 16.46 -2.43
N PHE A 627 41.19 15.17 -2.44
CA PHE A 627 39.89 14.66 -2.94
C PHE A 627 38.93 14.27 -1.83
N ASN A 628 37.72 14.83 -1.82
CA ASN A 628 36.61 14.36 -0.98
C ASN A 628 35.79 13.29 -1.71
N ARG A 629 35.48 12.16 -1.08
CA ARG A 629 34.47 11.20 -1.56
C ARG A 629 33.15 11.44 -0.83
N MET A 630 32.08 11.69 -1.59
CA MET A 630 30.75 11.97 -1.06
C MET A 630 29.73 10.94 -1.55
N HIS A 631 28.88 10.46 -0.65
CA HIS A 631 27.78 9.54 -0.94
C HIS A 631 26.45 10.29 -0.89
N SER A 632 25.56 10.03 -1.84
CA SER A 632 24.21 10.63 -1.83
C SER A 632 23.37 10.12 -0.65
N ALA A 633 22.85 11.07 0.12
CA ALA A 633 22.05 10.84 1.34
C ALA A 633 20.54 11.00 1.10
N GLU A 634 20.09 10.84 -0.15
CA GLU A 634 18.69 10.88 -0.55
C GLU A 634 18.34 9.81 -1.59
N ALA A 635 17.06 9.74 -1.97
CA ALA A 635 16.59 8.79 -2.97
C ALA A 635 17.19 9.15 -4.34
N THR A 636 17.68 8.14 -5.05
CA THR A 636 18.20 8.26 -6.41
C THR A 636 17.08 8.74 -7.32
N ARG A 637 17.35 9.76 -8.16
CA ARG A 637 16.37 10.27 -9.12
C ARG A 637 15.89 9.09 -9.99
N THR A 638 14.58 9.02 -10.23
CA THR A 638 13.77 7.83 -10.57
C THR A 638 14.08 7.12 -11.91
N THR A 639 15.25 7.36 -12.51
CA THR A 639 15.73 6.67 -13.71
C THR A 639 16.83 5.67 -13.32
N LEU A 640 16.77 4.45 -13.87
CA LEU A 640 17.96 3.60 -13.98
C LEU A 640 19.11 4.47 -14.49
N LEU A 641 20.30 4.35 -13.89
CA LEU A 641 21.47 5.14 -14.27
C LEU A 641 21.68 5.04 -15.81
N PRO A 642 22.05 6.13 -16.51
CA PRO A 642 22.11 6.16 -17.97
C PRO A 642 23.03 5.06 -18.50
N GLY A 643 22.55 4.22 -19.42
CA GLY A 643 23.33 3.13 -20.02
C GLY A 643 22.59 1.81 -20.27
N TYR A 644 21.32 1.69 -19.86
CA TYR A 644 20.51 0.51 -20.19
C TYR A 644 19.96 0.62 -21.62
N SER A 645 20.70 0.06 -22.57
CA SER A 645 20.09 -0.56 -23.75
C SER A 645 19.87 -2.02 -23.41
N VAL A 646 18.65 -2.54 -23.56
CA VAL A 646 18.39 -3.98 -23.40
C VAL A 646 19.16 -4.68 -24.53
N PRO A 647 20.15 -5.54 -24.25
CA PRO A 647 20.80 -6.29 -25.30
C PRO A 647 19.78 -7.29 -25.86
N ASN A 648 19.62 -7.29 -27.18
CA ASN A 648 18.97 -8.38 -27.90
C ASN A 648 19.57 -9.71 -27.41
N ALA A 649 18.74 -10.52 -26.76
CA ALA A 649 19.08 -11.90 -26.43
C ALA A 649 19.27 -12.68 -27.75
N SER A 650 20.52 -12.78 -28.18
CA SER A 650 20.93 -13.70 -29.24
C SER A 650 21.47 -14.99 -28.62
N SER A 651 20.78 -16.06 -28.96
CA SER A 651 21.24 -17.45 -29.04
C SER A 651 22.04 -18.05 -27.86
N ASN A 652 21.34 -18.86 -27.06
CA ASN A 652 21.84 -20.22 -26.82
C ASN A 652 20.67 -21.22 -26.84
N GLN A 653 20.76 -22.15 -27.79
CA GLN A 653 19.75 -23.15 -28.12
C GLN A 653 19.55 -24.15 -26.98
N ARG A 654 18.29 -24.35 -26.56
CA ARG A 654 17.75 -25.68 -26.22
C ARG A 654 16.26 -25.74 -26.55
N SER A 655 15.99 -26.29 -27.74
CA SER A 655 14.76 -26.92 -28.23
C SER A 655 13.45 -26.59 -27.51
N VAL A 656 12.75 -25.57 -28.00
CA VAL A 656 11.29 -25.45 -27.83
C VAL A 656 10.70 -25.34 -29.23
N ARG A 657 9.73 -26.20 -29.54
CA ARG A 657 9.05 -26.29 -30.83
C ARG A 657 8.38 -24.96 -31.18
N VAL A 658 8.85 -24.31 -32.24
CA VAL A 658 8.16 -23.18 -32.88
C VAL A 658 7.11 -23.76 -33.84
N ILE A 659 5.83 -23.50 -33.55
CA ILE A 659 4.77 -23.59 -34.56
C ILE A 659 4.71 -22.21 -35.21
N ALA A 660 5.02 -22.17 -36.50
CA ALA A 660 4.98 -20.96 -37.30
C ALA A 660 3.54 -20.47 -37.47
N THR A 661 3.33 -19.16 -37.29
CA THR A 661 2.28 -18.43 -37.97
C THR A 661 2.86 -17.20 -38.65
N SER A 662 2.43 -17.05 -39.89
CA SER A 662 2.87 -16.15 -40.94
C SER A 662 2.70 -14.67 -40.63
N GLY A 663 3.74 -13.92 -41.00
CA GLY A 663 3.71 -12.61 -41.67
C GLY A 663 2.56 -11.65 -41.37
N LEU A 664 2.87 -10.60 -40.60
CA LEU A 664 2.29 -9.28 -40.75
C LEU A 664 3.44 -8.26 -40.77
N HIS A 665 3.67 -7.65 -41.93
CA HIS A 665 4.41 -6.39 -42.04
C HIS A 665 3.64 -5.33 -41.24
N LEU A 666 4.27 -4.73 -40.25
CA LEU A 666 3.81 -3.47 -39.68
C LEU A 666 4.58 -2.37 -40.38
N ASP A 667 3.85 -1.64 -41.21
CA ASP A 667 4.28 -0.44 -41.90
C ASP A 667 4.58 0.65 -40.86
N GLU A 668 5.74 1.32 -40.98
CA GLU A 668 6.13 2.47 -40.17
C GLU A 668 5.27 3.69 -40.53
N THR A 669 4.00 3.69 -40.10
CA THR A 669 3.24 4.92 -39.97
C THR A 669 3.46 5.45 -38.56
N HIS A 670 4.19 6.57 -38.45
CA HIS A 670 4.22 7.38 -37.23
C HIS A 670 2.78 7.74 -36.85
N CYS A 671 2.18 6.98 -35.93
CA CYS A 671 0.95 7.37 -35.26
C CYS A 671 1.25 8.67 -34.49
N LYS A 672 0.84 9.80 -35.08
CA LYS A 672 1.04 11.12 -34.47
C LYS A 672 0.33 11.13 -33.11
N MET A 673 1.11 11.29 -32.04
CA MET A 673 0.57 11.62 -30.72
C MET A 673 -0.16 12.96 -30.84
N GLY A 674 -1.42 13.00 -30.42
CA GLY A 674 -2.29 14.15 -30.58
C GLY A 674 -2.80 14.65 -29.23
N LYS A 675 -2.75 15.96 -29.04
CA LYS A 675 -3.37 16.62 -27.88
C LYS A 675 -4.87 16.72 -28.05
N ILE A 676 -5.61 16.67 -26.95
CA ILE A 676 -7.06 16.87 -26.95
C ILE A 676 -7.37 18.28 -27.48
N ALA A 677 -8.13 18.34 -28.58
CA ALA A 677 -8.49 19.58 -29.26
C ALA A 677 -9.95 19.97 -28.99
N THR A 678 -10.88 19.01 -29.08
CA THR A 678 -12.30 19.25 -28.84
C THR A 678 -12.95 18.12 -28.04
N MET A 679 -14.00 18.48 -27.30
CA MET A 679 -14.91 17.53 -26.67
C MET A 679 -16.34 17.97 -26.95
N GLU A 680 -17.16 17.05 -27.44
CA GLU A 680 -18.58 17.22 -27.65
C GLU A 680 -19.33 16.18 -26.82
N TYR A 681 -20.53 16.51 -26.36
CA TYR A 681 -21.41 15.55 -25.71
C TYR A 681 -22.82 15.64 -26.27
N PHE A 682 -23.49 14.49 -26.31
CA PHE A 682 -24.77 14.30 -26.98
C PHE A 682 -25.74 13.60 -26.04
N ARG A 683 -26.72 14.35 -25.55
CA ARG A 683 -27.90 13.72 -24.94
C ARG A 683 -28.70 13.06 -26.06
N VAL A 684 -28.93 11.75 -25.96
CA VAL A 684 -29.70 11.01 -26.97
C VAL A 684 -30.80 10.17 -26.31
N PRO A 685 -31.93 9.96 -26.99
CA PRO A 685 -32.90 8.96 -26.58
C PRO A 685 -32.26 7.57 -26.41
N PRO A 686 -32.79 6.71 -25.54
CA PRO A 686 -33.90 6.98 -24.64
C PRO A 686 -33.52 7.86 -23.45
N ARG A 687 -32.27 7.79 -22.96
CA ARG A 687 -31.79 8.54 -21.77
C ARG A 687 -30.26 8.57 -21.63
N TRP A 688 -29.52 8.49 -22.75
CA TRP A 688 -28.06 8.34 -22.72
C TRP A 688 -27.32 9.67 -22.95
N LEU A 689 -26.06 9.72 -22.53
CA LEU A 689 -25.16 10.85 -22.75
C LEU A 689 -23.84 10.36 -23.35
N PHE A 690 -23.66 10.54 -24.65
CA PHE A 690 -22.43 10.18 -25.34
C PHE A 690 -21.41 11.31 -25.30
N VAL A 691 -20.13 10.97 -25.30
CA VAL A 691 -19.00 11.88 -25.33
C VAL A 691 -18.14 11.56 -26.54
N LYS A 692 -17.76 12.58 -27.31
CA LYS A 692 -16.83 12.48 -28.42
C LYS A 692 -15.62 13.36 -28.11
N ILE A 693 -14.43 12.79 -28.15
CA ILE A 693 -13.17 13.55 -28.04
C ILE A 693 -12.47 13.50 -29.39
N THR A 694 -11.96 14.65 -29.85
CA THR A 694 -11.13 14.76 -31.04
C THR A 694 -9.78 15.36 -30.69
N ASP A 695 -8.69 14.76 -31.17
CA ASP A 695 -7.35 15.31 -31.00
C ASP A 695 -6.94 16.27 -32.13
N GLU A 696 -5.82 16.97 -31.97
CA GLU A 696 -5.28 17.91 -32.97
C GLU A 696 -4.92 17.25 -34.31
N ALA A 697 -4.77 15.93 -34.34
CA ALA A 697 -4.54 15.15 -35.56
C ALA A 697 -5.84 14.70 -36.24
N GLY A 698 -7.00 15.00 -35.65
CA GLY A 698 -8.31 14.62 -36.16
C GLY A 698 -8.73 13.19 -35.80
N ASN A 699 -8.00 12.50 -34.92
CA ASN A 699 -8.41 11.19 -34.42
C ASN A 699 -9.58 11.38 -33.45
N VAL A 700 -10.52 10.43 -33.48
CA VAL A 700 -11.77 10.48 -32.72
C VAL A 700 -11.88 9.25 -31.83
N GLY A 701 -12.37 9.46 -30.61
CA GLY A 701 -12.86 8.38 -29.75
C GLY A 701 -14.20 8.71 -29.12
N TRP A 702 -14.98 7.66 -28.88
CA TRP A 702 -16.33 7.73 -28.32
C TRP A 702 -16.41 7.11 -26.93
N GLY A 703 -17.10 7.79 -26.03
CA GLY A 703 -17.36 7.36 -24.66
C GLY A 703 -18.80 7.61 -24.24
N GLU A 704 -19.17 7.11 -23.06
CA GLU A 704 -20.51 7.25 -22.51
C GLU A 704 -20.42 7.73 -21.05
N ALA A 705 -21.14 8.81 -20.76
CA ALA A 705 -21.23 9.47 -19.47
C ALA A 705 -22.68 9.48 -18.95
N SER A 706 -23.47 8.50 -19.36
CA SER A 706 -24.87 8.36 -18.97
C SER A 706 -24.98 8.37 -17.43
N LEU A 707 -25.87 9.22 -16.91
CA LEU A 707 -26.31 9.22 -15.51
C LEU A 707 -27.80 9.57 -15.50
N GLU A 708 -28.62 8.55 -15.30
CA GLU A 708 -30.06 8.59 -15.36
C GLU A 708 -30.62 9.67 -14.45
N GLY A 709 -31.52 10.50 -14.97
CA GLY A 709 -32.15 11.59 -14.22
C GLY A 709 -31.27 12.83 -14.02
N HIS A 710 -29.97 12.76 -14.31
CA HIS A 710 -28.99 13.78 -13.90
C HIS A 710 -28.00 14.21 -14.99
N THR A 711 -28.29 13.94 -16.27
CA THR A 711 -27.41 14.31 -17.41
C THR A 711 -26.97 15.78 -17.40
N GLN A 712 -27.83 16.72 -17.01
CA GLN A 712 -27.48 18.15 -16.94
C GLN A 712 -26.32 18.46 -15.99
N ALA A 713 -26.23 17.74 -14.86
CA ALA A 713 -25.13 17.91 -13.92
C ALA A 713 -23.83 17.33 -14.48
N VAL A 714 -23.93 16.21 -15.21
CA VAL A 714 -22.79 15.58 -15.88
C VAL A 714 -22.27 16.47 -17.01
N GLU A 715 -23.14 17.10 -17.79
CA GLU A 715 -22.78 18.05 -18.86
C GLU A 715 -21.96 19.22 -18.30
N GLY A 716 -22.42 19.87 -17.23
CA GLY A 716 -21.64 20.94 -16.59
C GLY A 716 -20.30 20.46 -16.01
N CYS A 717 -20.22 19.20 -15.57
CA CYS A 717 -18.95 18.60 -15.14
C CYS A 717 -18.02 18.28 -16.32
N LEU A 718 -18.57 17.83 -17.44
CA LEU A 718 -17.85 17.57 -18.69
C LEU A 718 -17.23 18.87 -19.20
N ASP A 719 -17.97 19.99 -19.20
CA ASP A 719 -17.43 21.31 -19.52
C ASP A 719 -16.21 21.65 -18.66
N ALA A 720 -16.33 21.51 -17.33
CA ALA A 720 -15.24 21.81 -16.40
C ALA A 720 -14.02 20.89 -16.59
N TYR A 721 -14.23 19.59 -16.84
CA TYR A 721 -13.14 18.65 -17.12
C TYR A 721 -12.50 18.90 -18.48
N PHE A 722 -13.26 19.31 -19.49
CA PHE A 722 -12.70 19.68 -20.78
C PHE A 722 -11.78 20.89 -20.67
N GLU A 723 -12.20 21.96 -19.97
CA GLU A 723 -11.34 23.11 -19.71
C GLU A 723 -10.02 22.71 -19.01
N GLN A 724 -10.08 21.72 -18.13
CA GLN A 724 -8.90 21.21 -17.41
C GLN A 724 -7.94 20.40 -18.29
N HIS A 725 -8.45 19.73 -19.33
CA HIS A 725 -7.72 18.76 -20.14
C HIS A 725 -7.52 19.18 -21.60
N LEU A 726 -8.03 20.35 -22.00
CA LEU A 726 -7.75 20.95 -23.29
C LEU A 726 -6.23 21.08 -23.49
N GLY A 727 -5.72 20.57 -24.61
CA GLY A 727 -4.30 20.55 -24.92
C GLY A 727 -3.47 19.49 -24.16
N ALA A 728 -4.10 18.61 -23.37
CA ALA A 728 -3.42 17.47 -22.76
C ALA A 728 -3.16 16.37 -23.80
N GLU A 729 -2.10 15.58 -23.63
CA GLU A 729 -1.78 14.43 -24.49
C GLU A 729 -2.87 13.35 -24.35
N ALA A 730 -3.58 13.04 -25.44
CA ALA A 730 -4.73 12.11 -25.39
C ALA A 730 -4.33 10.68 -25.01
N ASP A 731 -3.08 10.28 -25.27
CA ASP A 731 -2.57 8.94 -24.94
C ASP A 731 -2.17 8.76 -23.46
N ASP A 732 -2.09 9.85 -22.70
CA ASP A 732 -1.79 9.89 -21.27
C ASP A 732 -3.05 9.63 -20.42
N ILE A 733 -3.81 8.60 -20.79
CA ILE A 733 -5.11 8.24 -20.21
C ILE A 733 -5.04 8.14 -18.68
N GLU A 734 -4.02 7.45 -18.14
CA GLU A 734 -3.83 7.31 -16.69
C GLU A 734 -3.58 8.66 -16.03
N GLN A 735 -2.79 9.54 -16.63
CA GLN A 735 -2.51 10.86 -16.08
C GLN A 735 -3.77 11.72 -16.07
N ILE A 736 -4.57 11.70 -17.14
CA ILE A 736 -5.86 12.40 -17.23
C ILE A 736 -6.80 11.86 -16.15
N TRP A 737 -6.92 10.53 -16.02
CA TRP A 737 -7.73 9.90 -14.98
C TRP A 737 -7.30 10.32 -13.57
N GLN A 738 -5.99 10.22 -13.26
CA GLN A 738 -5.45 10.59 -11.96
C GLN A 738 -5.61 12.08 -11.67
N LYS A 739 -5.46 12.94 -12.68
CA LYS A 739 -5.65 14.39 -12.54
C LYS A 739 -7.11 14.71 -12.24
N SER A 740 -8.07 14.14 -12.97
CA SER A 740 -9.51 14.32 -12.73
C SER A 740 -9.91 13.88 -11.32
N TYR A 741 -9.39 12.74 -10.85
CA TYR A 741 -9.76 12.21 -9.53
C TYR A 741 -9.01 12.86 -8.35
N ARG A 742 -7.72 13.19 -8.51
CA ARG A 742 -6.85 13.61 -7.40
C ARG A 742 -6.60 15.11 -7.30
N ALA A 743 -6.75 15.87 -8.38
CA ALA A 743 -6.49 17.32 -8.34
C ALA A 743 -7.63 18.10 -7.68
N GLY A 744 -8.86 17.56 -7.70
CA GLY A 744 -10.02 18.14 -7.03
C GLY A 744 -10.00 17.94 -5.51
N PHE A 745 -10.46 18.95 -4.76
CA PHE A 745 -10.69 18.83 -3.31
C PHE A 745 -11.87 17.87 -3.02
N TYR A 746 -12.93 17.96 -3.82
CA TYR A 746 -14.04 17.01 -3.85
C TYR A 746 -13.82 15.99 -4.97
N ARG A 747 -14.16 14.73 -4.72
CA ARG A 747 -13.90 13.59 -5.62
C ARG A 747 -14.91 12.48 -5.39
N GLY A 748 -15.06 11.60 -6.37
CA GLY A 748 -16.01 10.50 -6.31
C GLY A 748 -17.45 10.95 -6.53
N GLY A 749 -18.40 10.10 -6.17
CA GLY A 749 -19.83 10.38 -6.37
C GLY A 749 -20.28 10.27 -7.83
N PRO A 750 -21.61 10.24 -8.05
CA PRO A 750 -22.18 9.84 -9.33
C PRO A 750 -21.84 10.82 -10.48
N VAL A 751 -21.88 12.13 -10.23
CA VAL A 751 -21.69 13.14 -11.29
C VAL A 751 -20.24 13.18 -11.79
N PHE A 752 -19.27 13.36 -10.89
CA PHE A 752 -17.85 13.47 -11.27
C PHE A 752 -17.35 12.18 -11.91
N MET A 753 -17.73 11.03 -11.36
CA MET A 753 -17.28 9.74 -11.88
C MET A 753 -17.97 9.39 -13.20
N SER A 754 -19.21 9.84 -13.46
CA SER A 754 -19.85 9.63 -14.77
C SER A 754 -19.24 10.48 -15.87
N ALA A 755 -18.95 11.76 -15.59
CA ALA A 755 -18.22 12.61 -16.53
C ALA A 755 -16.82 12.04 -16.83
N LEU A 756 -16.12 11.56 -15.80
CA LEU A 756 -14.82 10.90 -15.95
C LEU A 756 -14.93 9.61 -16.78
N SER A 757 -15.99 8.83 -16.61
CA SER A 757 -16.21 7.60 -17.39
C SER A 757 -16.33 7.89 -18.88
N GLY A 758 -17.11 8.91 -19.27
CA GLY A 758 -17.22 9.28 -20.68
C GLY A 758 -15.90 9.71 -21.30
N ILE A 759 -15.08 10.46 -20.56
CA ILE A 759 -13.74 10.86 -21.02
C ILE A 759 -12.82 9.65 -21.12
N ASP A 760 -12.73 8.83 -20.08
CA ASP A 760 -11.85 7.66 -20.02
C ASP A 760 -12.16 6.67 -21.16
N ILE A 761 -13.44 6.35 -21.38
CA ILE A 761 -13.87 5.44 -22.44
C ILE A 761 -13.51 6.03 -23.82
N ALA A 762 -13.77 7.33 -24.05
CA ALA A 762 -13.44 7.99 -25.32
C ALA A 762 -11.93 7.97 -25.62
N LEU A 763 -11.08 8.19 -24.62
CA LEU A 763 -9.63 8.16 -24.81
C LEU A 763 -9.12 6.75 -25.08
N TRP A 764 -9.66 5.73 -24.40
CA TRP A 764 -9.34 4.33 -24.69
C TRP A 764 -9.77 3.92 -26.10
N ASP A 765 -10.98 4.30 -26.52
CA ASP A 765 -11.48 4.06 -27.88
C ASP A 765 -10.56 4.72 -28.92
N MET A 766 -10.22 6.00 -28.75
CA MET A 766 -9.33 6.73 -29.65
C MET A 766 -7.96 6.05 -29.77
N LYS A 767 -7.33 5.72 -28.63
CA LYS A 767 -5.99 5.11 -28.59
C LYS A 767 -5.96 3.77 -29.30
N ALA A 768 -6.94 2.91 -29.03
CA ALA A 768 -7.07 1.61 -29.66
C ALA A 768 -7.39 1.72 -31.17
N ARG A 769 -8.21 2.71 -31.58
CA ARG A 769 -8.46 3.01 -33.00
C ARG A 769 -7.22 3.45 -33.75
N LYS A 770 -6.45 4.38 -33.18
CA LYS A 770 -5.16 4.85 -33.73
C LYS A 770 -4.19 3.69 -33.98
N LEU A 771 -4.21 2.70 -33.10
CA LEU A 771 -3.37 1.50 -33.19
C LEU A 771 -3.97 0.36 -34.02
N GLY A 772 -5.22 0.50 -34.49
CA GLY A 772 -5.89 -0.55 -35.26
C GLY A 772 -6.20 -1.83 -34.48
N VAL A 773 -6.31 -1.77 -33.16
CA VAL A 773 -6.56 -2.92 -32.28
C VAL A 773 -7.80 -2.72 -31.39
N PRO A 774 -8.48 -3.77 -30.92
CA PRO A 774 -9.51 -3.63 -29.89
C PRO A 774 -8.88 -3.30 -28.53
N VAL A 775 -9.61 -2.57 -27.68
CA VAL A 775 -9.13 -2.12 -26.36
C VAL A 775 -8.62 -3.28 -25.49
N HIS A 776 -9.26 -4.45 -25.52
CA HIS A 776 -8.84 -5.60 -24.72
C HIS A 776 -7.41 -6.07 -25.02
N GLN A 777 -6.85 -5.77 -26.21
CA GLN A 777 -5.44 -6.05 -26.50
C GLN A 777 -4.50 -5.12 -25.73
N LEU A 778 -4.89 -3.87 -25.55
CA LEU A 778 -4.15 -2.90 -24.74
C LEU A 778 -4.26 -3.19 -23.23
N LEU A 779 -5.32 -3.89 -22.81
CA LEU A 779 -5.54 -4.33 -21.43
C LEU A 779 -4.81 -5.65 -21.06
N GLY A 780 -3.97 -6.17 -21.95
CA GLY A 780 -3.19 -7.40 -21.73
C GLY A 780 -3.71 -8.64 -22.45
N GLY A 781 -4.76 -8.50 -23.27
CA GLY A 781 -5.34 -9.59 -24.06
C GLY A 781 -6.58 -10.22 -23.42
N LYS A 782 -7.33 -10.95 -24.24
CA LYS A 782 -8.58 -11.63 -23.83
C LYS A 782 -8.30 -12.98 -23.18
N LEU A 783 -9.08 -13.32 -22.16
CA LEU A 783 -9.15 -14.63 -21.50
C LEU A 783 -10.23 -15.54 -22.11
N ARG A 784 -11.07 -15.00 -22.99
CA ARG A 784 -12.25 -15.65 -23.55
C ARG A 784 -12.59 -15.12 -24.95
N ASP A 785 -13.13 -15.98 -25.80
CA ASP A 785 -13.52 -15.66 -27.19
C ASP A 785 -14.99 -15.28 -27.35
N LYS A 786 -15.79 -15.47 -26.30
CA LYS A 786 -17.22 -15.16 -26.26
C LYS A 786 -17.58 -14.61 -24.89
N ILE A 787 -18.58 -13.72 -24.84
CA ILE A 787 -19.06 -13.10 -23.60
C ILE A 787 -20.46 -13.63 -23.30
N LYS A 788 -20.62 -14.16 -22.07
CA LYS A 788 -21.92 -14.63 -21.59
C LYS A 788 -22.80 -13.43 -21.27
N VAL A 789 -24.06 -13.44 -21.69
CA VAL A 789 -24.96 -12.30 -21.57
C VAL A 789 -26.35 -12.68 -21.04
N TYR A 790 -27.02 -11.73 -20.38
CA TYR A 790 -28.45 -11.82 -20.04
C TYR A 790 -29.23 -10.60 -20.54
N ALA A 791 -30.55 -10.75 -20.65
CA ALA A 791 -31.46 -9.67 -21.06
C ALA A 791 -32.59 -9.41 -20.05
N TRP A 792 -33.19 -8.23 -20.14
CA TRP A 792 -34.29 -7.83 -19.27
C TRP A 792 -35.68 -8.31 -19.71
N ILE A 793 -36.51 -8.61 -18.70
CA ILE A 793 -37.96 -8.86 -18.80
C ILE A 793 -38.73 -8.27 -17.60
N GLY A 794 -40.06 -8.21 -17.69
CA GLY A 794 -40.98 -7.81 -16.62
C GLY A 794 -41.20 -6.30 -16.54
N GLY A 795 -40.14 -5.53 -16.34
CA GLY A 795 -40.23 -4.09 -16.10
C GLY A 795 -40.80 -3.70 -14.74
N ASP A 796 -41.01 -2.40 -14.50
CA ASP A 796 -41.36 -1.84 -13.17
C ASP A 796 -42.65 -2.43 -12.56
N ARG A 797 -43.66 -2.71 -13.39
CA ARG A 797 -44.86 -3.47 -13.01
C ARG A 797 -44.93 -4.76 -13.82
N PRO A 798 -44.32 -5.86 -13.33
CA PRO A 798 -44.05 -7.03 -14.14
C PRO A 798 -45.30 -7.85 -14.48
N GLY A 799 -45.78 -7.65 -15.71
CA GLY A 799 -46.80 -8.47 -16.37
C GLY A 799 -46.24 -9.25 -17.58
N ASP A 800 -46.92 -10.31 -18.00
CA ASP A 800 -46.58 -11.11 -19.20
C ASP A 800 -45.12 -11.64 -19.26
N VAL A 801 -44.50 -11.93 -18.10
CA VAL A 801 -43.09 -12.39 -18.03
C VAL A 801 -42.82 -13.66 -18.83
N GLU A 802 -43.80 -14.55 -18.95
CA GLU A 802 -43.68 -15.77 -19.75
C GLU A 802 -43.45 -15.44 -21.23
N LYS A 803 -44.28 -14.56 -21.80
CA LYS A 803 -44.18 -14.13 -23.19
C LYS A 803 -42.85 -13.44 -23.46
N GLN A 804 -42.42 -12.58 -22.54
CA GLN A 804 -41.15 -11.87 -22.67
C GLN A 804 -39.96 -12.81 -22.56
N ALA A 805 -39.97 -13.75 -21.60
CA ALA A 805 -38.93 -14.77 -21.46
C ALA A 805 -38.83 -15.67 -22.70
N LEU A 806 -39.97 -16.10 -23.26
CA LEU A 806 -40.02 -16.82 -24.54
C LEU A 806 -39.42 -16.01 -25.69
N ALA A 807 -39.70 -14.69 -25.74
CA ALA A 807 -39.10 -13.81 -26.75
C ALA A 807 -37.58 -13.71 -26.60
N ARG A 808 -37.05 -13.57 -25.36
CA ARG A 808 -35.60 -13.58 -25.11
C ARG A 808 -34.96 -14.92 -25.43
N LYS A 809 -35.63 -16.02 -25.11
CA LYS A 809 -35.18 -17.36 -25.47
C LYS A 809 -35.09 -17.52 -26.99
N ALA A 810 -36.09 -17.02 -27.73
CA ALA A 810 -36.07 -17.01 -29.19
C ALA A 810 -34.95 -16.13 -29.78
N GLN A 811 -34.55 -15.06 -29.06
CA GLN A 811 -33.38 -14.24 -29.39
C GLN A 811 -32.04 -14.91 -29.05
N GLY A 812 -32.06 -16.09 -28.42
CA GLY A 812 -30.87 -16.88 -28.10
C GLY A 812 -30.37 -16.75 -26.67
N PHE A 813 -31.04 -16.01 -25.78
CA PHE A 813 -30.64 -15.91 -24.37
C PHE A 813 -30.99 -17.17 -23.56
N ASN A 814 -30.14 -17.52 -22.60
CA ASN A 814 -30.39 -18.59 -21.61
C ASN A 814 -30.65 -18.04 -20.19
N ALA A 815 -30.37 -16.76 -19.97
CA ALA A 815 -30.54 -16.07 -18.70
C ALA A 815 -31.24 -14.72 -18.91
N VAL A 816 -32.04 -14.33 -17.93
CA VAL A 816 -32.75 -13.05 -17.90
C VAL A 816 -32.59 -12.36 -16.55
N LYS A 817 -32.80 -11.04 -16.53
CA LYS A 817 -32.99 -10.25 -15.32
C LYS A 817 -34.42 -9.71 -15.27
N MET A 818 -35.04 -9.75 -14.09
CA MET A 818 -36.39 -9.25 -13.88
C MET A 818 -36.52 -8.54 -12.53
N ASN A 819 -37.46 -7.60 -12.46
CA ASN A 819 -37.82 -6.95 -11.21
C ASN A 819 -38.42 -7.96 -10.22
N ALA A 820 -37.90 -7.95 -9.00
CA ALA A 820 -38.40 -8.77 -7.93
C ALA A 820 -39.80 -8.30 -7.51
N THR A 821 -39.97 -7.02 -7.21
CA THR A 821 -41.24 -6.43 -6.78
C THR A 821 -41.53 -5.12 -7.51
N GLU A 822 -42.80 -4.72 -7.49
CA GLU A 822 -43.23 -3.35 -7.78
C GLU A 822 -42.85 -2.42 -6.61
N ASP A 823 -43.56 -1.30 -6.47
CA ASP A 823 -43.45 -0.43 -5.30
C ASP A 823 -43.91 -1.16 -4.03
N LEU A 824 -43.05 -1.21 -3.02
CA LEU A 824 -43.32 -1.88 -1.75
C LEU A 824 -43.16 -0.90 -0.59
N GLY A 825 -44.07 -0.95 0.37
CA GLY A 825 -43.96 -0.22 1.62
C GLY A 825 -42.88 -0.82 2.55
N TRP A 826 -42.58 -0.10 3.63
CA TRP A 826 -41.64 -0.55 4.67
C TRP A 826 -42.01 -1.91 5.28
N LEU A 827 -43.31 -2.17 5.38
CA LEU A 827 -43.88 -3.43 5.83
C LEU A 827 -45.27 -3.58 5.21
N ASP A 828 -45.34 -4.30 4.09
CA ASP A 828 -46.61 -4.68 3.46
C ASP A 828 -47.05 -6.08 3.86
N SER A 829 -48.25 -6.47 3.42
CA SER A 829 -48.72 -7.85 3.57
C SER A 829 -47.71 -8.83 2.95
N PRO A 830 -47.37 -9.95 3.63
CA PRO A 830 -46.52 -10.99 3.06
C PRO A 830 -47.00 -11.48 1.69
N SER A 831 -48.31 -11.45 1.42
CA SER A 831 -48.89 -11.84 0.13
C SER A 831 -48.43 -10.97 -1.04
N ALA A 832 -47.92 -9.75 -0.79
CA ALA A 832 -47.35 -8.89 -1.82
C ALA A 832 -46.05 -9.47 -2.44
N LEU A 833 -45.48 -10.49 -1.81
CA LEU A 833 -44.26 -11.17 -2.26
C LEU A 833 -44.54 -12.37 -3.18
N ASP A 834 -45.77 -12.91 -3.15
CA ASP A 834 -46.13 -14.18 -3.79
C ASP A 834 -45.95 -14.12 -5.32
N ASP A 835 -46.36 -13.01 -5.94
CA ASP A 835 -46.27 -12.84 -7.39
C ASP A 835 -44.82 -12.90 -7.91
N CYS A 836 -43.85 -12.42 -7.12
CA CYS A 836 -42.43 -12.54 -7.46
C CYS A 836 -42.00 -14.01 -7.57
N VAL A 837 -42.42 -14.82 -6.61
CA VAL A 837 -42.11 -16.24 -6.56
C VAL A 837 -42.73 -16.98 -7.74
N GLU A 838 -43.98 -16.67 -8.09
CA GLU A 838 -44.65 -17.26 -9.26
C GLU A 838 -43.98 -16.85 -10.58
N ARG A 839 -43.60 -15.58 -10.74
CA ARG A 839 -42.84 -15.12 -11.92
C ARG A 839 -41.52 -15.86 -12.08
N LEU A 840 -40.77 -16.05 -10.97
CA LEU A 840 -39.54 -16.83 -11.01
C LEU A 840 -39.80 -18.29 -11.44
N LYS A 841 -40.82 -18.94 -10.87
CA LYS A 841 -41.19 -20.32 -11.25
C LYS A 841 -41.50 -20.45 -12.73
N ILE A 842 -42.25 -19.50 -13.30
CA ILE A 842 -42.56 -19.45 -14.73
C ILE A 842 -41.27 -19.43 -15.56
N VAL A 843 -40.33 -18.55 -15.24
CA VAL A 843 -39.06 -18.45 -16.00
C VAL A 843 -38.19 -19.70 -15.83
N LYS A 844 -38.12 -20.27 -14.62
CA LYS A 844 -37.40 -21.54 -14.39
C LYS A 844 -38.03 -22.70 -15.16
N ALA A 845 -39.36 -22.74 -15.31
CA ALA A 845 -40.07 -23.76 -16.11
C ALA A 845 -39.70 -23.70 -17.59
N LEU A 846 -39.31 -22.53 -18.10
CA LEU A 846 -38.78 -22.34 -19.45
C LEU A 846 -37.31 -22.78 -19.59
N SER A 847 -36.70 -23.35 -18.55
CA SER A 847 -35.27 -23.72 -18.49
C SER A 847 -34.33 -22.54 -18.70
N MET A 848 -34.67 -21.39 -18.13
CA MET A 848 -33.84 -20.19 -18.13
C MET A 848 -33.36 -19.87 -16.70
N ASP A 849 -32.20 -19.23 -16.59
CA ASP A 849 -31.74 -18.64 -15.34
C ASP A 849 -32.27 -17.21 -15.17
N ALA A 850 -32.42 -16.79 -13.92
CA ALA A 850 -33.06 -15.53 -13.57
C ALA A 850 -32.29 -14.81 -12.46
N GLY A 851 -31.72 -13.65 -12.77
CA GLY A 851 -31.33 -12.65 -11.78
C GLY A 851 -32.58 -11.88 -11.32
N LEU A 852 -32.72 -11.68 -10.01
CA LEU A 852 -33.86 -10.96 -9.44
C LEU A 852 -33.39 -9.64 -8.85
N ASP A 853 -33.88 -8.56 -9.42
CA ASP A 853 -33.46 -7.22 -9.10
C ASP A 853 -34.45 -6.54 -8.16
N PHE A 854 -33.98 -6.19 -6.96
CA PHE A 854 -34.78 -5.54 -5.93
C PHE A 854 -34.64 -4.01 -6.01
N HIS A 855 -33.67 -3.47 -6.77
CA HIS A 855 -33.36 -2.04 -6.92
C HIS A 855 -33.13 -1.30 -5.59
N GLY A 856 -32.86 -2.01 -4.50
CA GLY A 856 -32.89 -1.43 -3.15
C GLY A 856 -34.29 -1.00 -2.67
N ARG A 857 -35.36 -1.25 -3.44
CA ARG A 857 -36.75 -0.87 -3.13
C ARG A 857 -37.34 -1.61 -1.94
N VAL A 858 -36.83 -2.81 -1.68
CA VAL A 858 -37.38 -3.69 -0.65
C VAL A 858 -36.73 -3.38 0.68
N HIS A 859 -37.53 -3.12 1.72
CA HIS A 859 -37.01 -2.86 3.06
C HIS A 859 -36.67 -4.15 3.82
N LYS A 860 -35.74 -4.07 4.79
CA LYS A 860 -35.20 -5.21 5.56
C LYS A 860 -36.25 -6.23 6.06
N PRO A 861 -37.43 -5.83 6.60
CA PRO A 861 -38.44 -6.80 7.03
C PRO A 861 -39.03 -7.64 5.89
N MET A 862 -39.21 -7.04 4.71
CA MET A 862 -39.77 -7.70 3.53
C MET A 862 -38.69 -8.47 2.77
N ALA A 863 -37.48 -7.90 2.64
CA ALA A 863 -36.36 -8.50 1.89
C ALA A 863 -35.98 -9.89 2.43
N LYS A 864 -35.96 -10.06 3.75
CA LYS A 864 -35.69 -11.36 4.39
C LYS A 864 -36.75 -12.41 4.06
N GLN A 865 -38.02 -12.02 4.06
CA GLN A 865 -39.13 -12.92 3.72
C GLN A 865 -39.08 -13.31 2.24
N LEU A 866 -38.89 -12.32 1.37
CA LEU A 866 -38.82 -12.55 -0.07
C LEU A 866 -37.62 -13.43 -0.43
N ALA A 867 -36.44 -13.13 0.09
CA ALA A 867 -35.24 -13.94 -0.17
C ALA A 867 -35.41 -15.39 0.31
N ALA A 868 -36.04 -15.61 1.47
CA ALA A 868 -36.36 -16.96 1.95
C ALA A 868 -37.36 -17.70 1.06
N ALA A 869 -38.38 -17.00 0.54
CA ALA A 869 -39.38 -17.57 -0.37
C ALA A 869 -38.82 -17.89 -1.76
N LEU A 870 -37.84 -17.11 -2.23
CA LEU A 870 -37.18 -17.30 -3.52
C LEU A 870 -36.12 -18.42 -3.49
N GLN A 871 -35.46 -18.64 -2.36
CA GLN A 871 -34.35 -19.59 -2.23
C GLN A 871 -34.65 -21.02 -2.75
N PRO A 872 -35.82 -21.63 -2.48
CA PRO A 872 -36.17 -22.96 -3.02
C PRO A 872 -36.17 -23.02 -4.55
N HIS A 873 -36.33 -21.89 -5.22
CA HIS A 873 -36.40 -21.77 -6.68
C HIS A 873 -35.06 -21.41 -7.33
N ARG A 874 -33.99 -21.28 -6.52
CA ARG A 874 -32.60 -21.14 -6.96
C ARG A 874 -32.41 -20.02 -8.01
N PRO A 875 -32.72 -18.75 -7.66
CA PRO A 875 -32.38 -17.63 -8.52
C PRO A 875 -30.86 -17.57 -8.77
N MET A 876 -30.47 -16.99 -9.90
CA MET A 876 -29.06 -16.83 -10.28
C MET A 876 -28.34 -15.91 -9.28
N PHE A 877 -28.99 -14.82 -8.89
CA PHE A 877 -28.60 -13.92 -7.81
C PHE A 877 -29.79 -13.07 -7.35
N LEU A 878 -29.66 -12.47 -6.17
CA LEU A 878 -30.51 -11.38 -5.69
C LEU A 878 -29.72 -10.08 -5.79
N GLU A 879 -30.13 -9.20 -6.67
CA GLU A 879 -29.49 -7.90 -6.92
C GLU A 879 -30.11 -6.82 -6.05
N GLU A 880 -29.23 -6.02 -5.44
CA GLU A 880 -29.55 -4.92 -4.53
C GLU A 880 -30.71 -5.21 -3.56
N PRO A 881 -30.61 -6.26 -2.73
CA PRO A 881 -31.71 -6.66 -1.87
C PRO A 881 -32.10 -5.61 -0.83
N LEU A 882 -31.21 -4.62 -0.62
CA LEU A 882 -31.40 -3.40 0.16
C LEU A 882 -30.56 -2.29 -0.50
N LEU A 883 -30.86 -1.03 -0.19
CA LEU A 883 -30.02 0.12 -0.53
C LEU A 883 -28.55 -0.08 -0.07
N SER A 884 -27.62 0.41 -0.88
CA SER A 884 -26.17 0.28 -0.67
C SER A 884 -25.69 0.89 0.67
N GLU A 885 -26.39 1.89 1.16
CA GLU A 885 -26.19 2.56 2.45
C GLU A 885 -26.35 1.60 3.64
N HIS A 886 -27.02 0.46 3.43
CA HIS A 886 -27.32 -0.55 4.44
C HIS A 886 -26.38 -1.76 4.41
N ILE A 887 -25.06 -1.56 4.30
CA ILE A 887 -24.03 -2.63 4.32
C ILE A 887 -24.27 -3.66 5.43
N GLY A 888 -24.55 -3.21 6.66
CA GLY A 888 -24.84 -4.10 7.78
C GLY A 888 -26.14 -4.90 7.60
N GLY A 889 -27.16 -4.31 6.98
CA GLY A 889 -28.40 -5.00 6.63
C GLY A 889 -28.18 -6.08 5.56
N ILE A 890 -27.35 -5.79 4.56
CA ILE A 890 -26.99 -6.74 3.50
C ILE A 890 -26.20 -7.92 4.10
N LYS A 891 -25.24 -7.62 4.98
CA LYS A 891 -24.50 -8.65 5.72
C LYS A 891 -25.42 -9.54 6.58
N ASP A 892 -26.37 -8.94 7.28
CA ASP A 892 -27.36 -9.69 8.07
C ASP A 892 -28.22 -10.59 7.18
N LEU A 893 -28.64 -10.10 6.00
CA LEU A 893 -29.42 -10.88 5.05
C LEU A 893 -28.60 -12.04 4.49
N ARG A 894 -27.35 -11.77 4.08
CA ARG A 894 -26.40 -12.77 3.55
C ARG A 894 -26.20 -13.96 4.50
N ALA A 895 -26.21 -13.72 5.80
CA ALA A 895 -26.08 -14.75 6.82
C ALA A 895 -27.30 -15.67 6.93
N THR A 896 -28.45 -15.28 6.37
CA THR A 896 -29.72 -16.03 6.47
C THR A 896 -30.10 -16.78 5.21
N ILE A 897 -29.40 -16.56 4.09
CA ILE A 897 -29.70 -17.15 2.79
C ILE A 897 -28.45 -17.75 2.14
N THR A 898 -28.69 -18.60 1.15
CA THR A 898 -27.66 -19.26 0.33
C THR A 898 -27.60 -18.74 -1.11
N CYS A 899 -28.61 -17.96 -1.52
CA CYS A 899 -28.60 -17.30 -2.82
C CYS A 899 -27.45 -16.28 -2.90
N PRO A 900 -26.73 -16.20 -4.04
CA PRO A 900 -25.74 -15.16 -4.25
C PRO A 900 -26.35 -13.76 -4.16
N ILE A 901 -25.67 -12.85 -3.49
CA ILE A 901 -26.03 -11.43 -3.46
C ILE A 901 -25.18 -10.65 -4.45
N ALA A 902 -25.84 -9.89 -5.31
CA ALA A 902 -25.22 -9.02 -6.29
C ALA A 902 -25.51 -7.54 -5.95
N LEU A 903 -24.50 -6.67 -6.09
CA LEU A 903 -24.62 -5.22 -5.81
C LEU A 903 -23.46 -4.48 -6.47
N GLY A 904 -23.65 -3.22 -6.86
CA GLY A 904 -22.51 -2.38 -7.27
C GLY A 904 -22.86 -1.17 -8.11
N GLU A 905 -24.06 -1.10 -8.68
CA GLU A 905 -24.44 -0.05 -9.64
C GLU A 905 -24.38 1.37 -9.05
N ARG A 906 -24.64 1.51 -7.73
CA ARG A 906 -24.58 2.79 -6.99
C ARG A 906 -23.24 3.04 -6.28
N LEU A 907 -22.21 2.23 -6.56
CA LEU A 907 -20.86 2.43 -6.05
C LEU A 907 -20.00 3.03 -7.17
N HIS A 908 -19.39 4.17 -6.91
CA HIS A 908 -18.81 4.99 -7.98
C HIS A 908 -17.28 4.91 -8.07
N SER A 909 -16.64 4.10 -7.24
CA SER A 909 -15.19 3.94 -7.23
C SER A 909 -14.74 2.71 -6.45
N ARG A 910 -13.48 2.29 -6.61
CA ARG A 910 -12.92 1.21 -5.77
C ARG A 910 -12.92 1.52 -4.27
N TRP A 911 -12.98 2.79 -3.89
CA TRP A 911 -13.09 3.20 -2.48
C TRP A 911 -14.49 2.96 -1.93
N ASP A 912 -15.53 3.06 -2.76
CA ASP A 912 -16.91 2.78 -2.39
C ASP A 912 -17.18 1.27 -2.37
N VAL A 913 -16.54 0.52 -3.26
CA VAL A 913 -16.60 -0.96 -3.32
C VAL A 913 -15.90 -1.62 -2.13
N ARG A 914 -14.75 -1.10 -1.71
CA ARG A 914 -13.90 -1.71 -0.69
C ARG A 914 -14.64 -2.10 0.61
N PRO A 915 -15.50 -1.27 1.22
CA PRO A 915 -16.26 -1.64 2.41
C PRO A 915 -17.14 -2.89 2.26
N PHE A 916 -17.69 -3.15 1.07
CA PHE A 916 -18.52 -4.34 0.82
C PHE A 916 -17.68 -5.60 0.72
N LEU A 917 -16.53 -5.52 0.04
CA LEU A 917 -15.54 -6.59 -0.03
C LEU A 917 -14.99 -6.94 1.36
N GLU A 918 -14.58 -5.93 2.14
CA GLU A 918 -14.10 -6.12 3.51
C GLU A 918 -15.19 -6.69 4.45
N ALA A 919 -16.46 -6.36 4.21
CA ALA A 919 -17.58 -6.88 4.99
C ALA A 919 -17.94 -8.34 4.65
N GLY A 920 -17.52 -8.83 3.48
CA GLY A 920 -17.86 -10.16 2.96
C GLY A 920 -19.36 -10.34 2.76
N CYS A 921 -20.06 -9.29 2.29
CA CYS A 921 -21.53 -9.27 2.19
C CYS A 921 -22.07 -9.37 0.76
N VAL A 922 -21.20 -9.44 -0.25
CA VAL A 922 -21.56 -9.58 -1.66
C VAL A 922 -20.81 -10.76 -2.26
N ASP A 923 -21.47 -11.52 -3.14
CA ASP A 923 -20.88 -12.64 -3.88
C ASP A 923 -20.58 -12.24 -5.34
N ILE A 924 -21.28 -11.21 -5.84
CA ILE A 924 -21.13 -10.66 -7.20
C ILE A 924 -21.09 -9.13 -7.10
N LEU A 925 -20.10 -8.51 -7.72
CA LEU A 925 -20.03 -7.06 -7.92
C LEU A 925 -20.58 -6.68 -9.29
N GLN A 926 -21.49 -5.70 -9.30
CA GLN A 926 -22.12 -5.15 -10.52
C GLN A 926 -21.83 -3.65 -10.67
N PRO A 927 -20.56 -3.21 -10.72
CA PRO A 927 -20.24 -1.83 -11.03
C PRO A 927 -20.79 -1.43 -12.41
N ASP A 928 -21.17 -0.17 -12.56
CA ASP A 928 -21.53 0.41 -13.86
C ASP A 928 -20.35 1.19 -14.45
N ILE A 929 -19.92 0.83 -15.66
CA ILE A 929 -18.74 1.42 -16.29
C ILE A 929 -18.88 2.92 -16.58
N SER A 930 -20.12 3.39 -16.77
CA SER A 930 -20.40 4.81 -16.97
C SER A 930 -20.50 5.58 -15.65
N HIS A 931 -20.38 4.92 -14.50
CA HIS A 931 -20.45 5.56 -13.18
C HIS A 931 -19.21 5.37 -12.32
N VAL A 932 -18.37 4.35 -12.60
CA VAL A 932 -17.17 4.06 -11.78
C VAL A 932 -15.92 4.81 -12.21
N GLY A 933 -15.93 5.51 -13.33
CA GLY A 933 -14.75 6.18 -13.90
C GLY A 933 -14.13 5.45 -15.08
N GLY A 934 -14.95 4.71 -15.86
CA GLY A 934 -14.57 4.13 -17.15
C GLY A 934 -13.81 2.81 -17.08
N ILE A 935 -13.22 2.44 -18.22
CA ILE A 935 -12.44 1.20 -18.42
C ILE A 935 -11.29 1.11 -17.42
N SER A 936 -10.59 2.22 -17.18
CA SER A 936 -9.45 2.29 -16.28
C SER A 936 -9.81 1.89 -14.85
N GLU A 937 -10.91 2.42 -14.30
CA GLU A 937 -11.30 2.10 -12.93
C GLU A 937 -12.03 0.77 -12.82
N MET A 938 -12.87 0.42 -13.79
CA MET A 938 -13.53 -0.87 -13.86
C MET A 938 -12.52 -2.02 -13.81
N ARG A 939 -11.42 -1.93 -14.57
CA ARG A 939 -10.36 -2.96 -14.58
C ARG A 939 -9.68 -3.12 -13.21
N ARG A 940 -9.52 -2.02 -12.46
CA ARG A 940 -8.95 -2.04 -11.10
C ARG A 940 -9.94 -2.61 -10.09
N ILE A 941 -11.24 -2.29 -10.21
CA ILE A 941 -12.30 -2.87 -9.38
C ILE A 941 -12.37 -4.39 -9.61
N ALA A 942 -12.34 -4.83 -10.87
CA ALA A 942 -12.33 -6.25 -11.22
C ALA A 942 -11.17 -7.01 -10.57
N ALA A 943 -9.94 -6.49 -10.69
CA ALA A 943 -8.75 -7.07 -10.07
C ALA A 943 -8.83 -7.08 -8.53
N MET A 944 -9.41 -6.05 -7.93
CA MET A 944 -9.61 -5.99 -6.48
C MET A 944 -10.63 -7.03 -6.03
N ALA A 945 -11.75 -7.18 -6.74
CA ALA A 945 -12.79 -8.16 -6.44
C ALA A 945 -12.29 -9.61 -6.56
N GLU A 946 -11.43 -9.89 -7.54
CA GLU A 946 -10.80 -11.20 -7.73
C GLU A 946 -10.06 -11.68 -6.46
N ALA A 947 -9.36 -10.77 -5.78
CA ALA A 947 -8.64 -11.10 -4.53
C ALA A 947 -9.55 -11.46 -3.35
N TYR A 948 -10.84 -11.14 -3.43
CA TYR A 948 -11.86 -11.44 -2.41
C TYR A 948 -12.75 -12.62 -2.78
N ASP A 949 -12.46 -13.35 -3.86
CA ASP A 949 -13.32 -14.43 -4.38
C ASP A 949 -14.73 -13.94 -4.75
N VAL A 950 -14.82 -12.72 -5.29
CA VAL A 950 -16.07 -12.08 -5.72
C VAL A 950 -16.12 -12.01 -7.24
N ALA A 951 -17.22 -12.48 -7.81
CA ALA A 951 -17.45 -12.46 -9.25
C ALA A 951 -17.76 -11.04 -9.76
N LEU A 952 -17.46 -10.77 -11.02
CA LEU A 952 -17.79 -9.52 -11.70
C LEU A 952 -18.93 -9.77 -12.70
N ALA A 953 -20.01 -9.00 -12.60
CA ALA A 953 -21.10 -8.99 -13.58
C ALA A 953 -21.52 -7.54 -13.85
N PRO A 954 -20.80 -6.81 -14.72
CA PRO A 954 -21.00 -5.36 -14.81
C PRO A 954 -22.44 -4.99 -15.17
N HIS A 955 -22.95 -4.01 -14.43
CA HIS A 955 -24.26 -3.42 -14.66
C HIS A 955 -24.20 -2.57 -15.94
N CYS A 956 -25.22 -2.69 -16.80
CA CYS A 956 -25.26 -1.97 -18.07
C CYS A 956 -26.67 -1.87 -18.70
N PRO A 957 -27.64 -1.21 -18.06
CA PRO A 957 -28.92 -0.84 -18.67
C PRO A 957 -28.77 0.38 -19.60
N LEU A 958 -27.54 0.65 -20.05
CA LEU A 958 -27.09 1.85 -20.72
C LEU A 958 -26.94 1.64 -22.24
N GLY A 959 -26.25 2.56 -22.90
CA GLY A 959 -26.08 2.60 -24.35
C GLY A 959 -25.05 1.61 -24.90
N PRO A 960 -24.92 1.58 -26.24
CA PRO A 960 -24.02 0.69 -26.95
C PRO A 960 -22.54 0.96 -26.65
N ILE A 961 -22.17 2.20 -26.32
CA ILE A 961 -20.79 2.55 -26.03
C ILE A 961 -20.39 2.00 -24.64
N ALA A 962 -21.23 2.18 -23.62
CA ALA A 962 -21.03 1.58 -22.31
C ALA A 962 -20.99 0.05 -22.38
N LEU A 963 -21.91 -0.58 -23.13
CA LEU A 963 -21.92 -2.03 -23.29
C LEU A 963 -20.64 -2.54 -23.98
N ALA A 964 -20.19 -1.87 -25.03
CA ALA A 964 -18.95 -2.24 -25.71
C ALA A 964 -17.74 -2.08 -24.78
N ALA A 965 -17.70 -1.01 -23.98
CA ALA A 965 -16.63 -0.80 -23.00
C ALA A 965 -16.61 -1.90 -21.91
N ASN A 966 -17.78 -2.31 -21.39
CA ASN A 966 -17.90 -3.44 -20.48
C ASN A 966 -17.33 -4.72 -21.10
N VAL A 967 -17.74 -5.05 -22.32
CA VAL A 967 -17.28 -6.24 -23.05
C VAL A 967 -15.74 -6.27 -23.20
N GLN A 968 -15.08 -5.13 -23.37
CA GLN A 968 -13.61 -5.05 -23.42
C GLN A 968 -12.96 -5.41 -22.06
N VAL A 969 -13.55 -4.97 -20.94
CA VAL A 969 -13.06 -5.30 -19.59
C VAL A 969 -13.41 -6.73 -19.20
N ASP A 970 -14.62 -7.19 -19.54
CA ASP A 970 -15.10 -8.55 -19.34
C ASP A 970 -14.17 -9.55 -19.99
N ALA A 971 -13.72 -9.27 -21.21
CA ALA A 971 -12.78 -10.12 -21.93
C ALA A 971 -11.47 -10.35 -21.16
N CYS A 972 -11.05 -9.38 -20.33
CA CYS A 972 -9.74 -9.38 -19.65
C CYS A 972 -9.82 -9.72 -18.15
N SER A 973 -11.02 -9.96 -17.62
CA SER A 973 -11.23 -10.17 -16.17
C SER A 973 -11.43 -11.65 -15.86
N ALA A 974 -10.60 -12.21 -14.96
CA ALA A 974 -10.65 -13.65 -14.65
C ALA A 974 -11.94 -14.04 -13.92
N ASN A 975 -12.40 -13.17 -13.02
CA ASN A 975 -13.62 -13.33 -12.23
C ASN A 975 -14.91 -12.88 -12.93
N PHE A 976 -14.88 -12.57 -14.24
CA PHE A 976 -16.09 -12.24 -15.01
C PHE A 976 -17.08 -13.43 -15.05
N ALA A 977 -18.34 -13.17 -14.71
CA ALA A 977 -19.41 -14.16 -14.64
C ALA A 977 -20.43 -14.04 -15.79
N ILE A 978 -21.01 -12.85 -15.99
CA ILE A 978 -22.05 -12.59 -17.01
C ILE A 978 -22.23 -11.08 -17.22
N GLN A 979 -22.53 -10.65 -18.45
CA GLN A 979 -22.72 -9.24 -18.80
C GLN A 979 -24.20 -8.92 -19.00
N GLU A 980 -24.65 -7.81 -18.41
CA GLU A 980 -25.97 -7.25 -18.66
C GLU A 980 -26.08 -6.65 -20.07
N MET A 981 -27.17 -6.93 -20.79
CA MET A 981 -27.52 -6.25 -22.03
C MET A 981 -28.86 -5.52 -21.91
N SER A 982 -28.86 -4.24 -22.30
CA SER A 982 -30.07 -3.40 -22.39
C SER A 982 -30.89 -3.64 -23.67
N LEU A 983 -30.58 -4.68 -24.46
CA LEU A 983 -31.24 -4.94 -25.74
C LEU A 983 -32.75 -5.16 -25.56
N GLY A 984 -33.55 -4.25 -26.07
CA GLY A 984 -35.01 -4.25 -25.95
C GLY A 984 -35.50 -4.06 -24.52
N ILE A 985 -34.74 -3.42 -23.63
CA ILE A 985 -35.15 -3.14 -22.26
C ILE A 985 -36.37 -2.19 -22.23
N HIS A 986 -37.28 -2.42 -21.30
CA HIS A 986 -38.52 -1.66 -21.18
C HIS A 986 -38.33 -0.16 -20.93
N TYR A 987 -37.24 0.24 -20.26
CA TYR A 987 -36.88 1.65 -20.05
C TYR A 987 -36.67 2.41 -21.36
N ASN A 988 -36.24 1.74 -22.44
CA ASN A 988 -36.02 2.38 -23.73
C ASN A 988 -37.35 2.92 -24.30
N THR A 989 -38.42 2.15 -24.12
CA THR A 989 -39.78 2.53 -24.54
C THR A 989 -40.49 3.44 -23.54
N ALA A 990 -40.34 3.21 -22.24
CA ALA A 990 -41.01 3.97 -21.18
C ALA A 990 -40.52 5.43 -21.09
N SER A 991 -39.27 5.68 -21.49
CA SER A 991 -38.67 7.02 -21.56
C SER A 991 -39.13 7.85 -22.77
N GLY A 992 -40.09 7.35 -23.55
CA GLY A 992 -40.58 7.99 -24.79
C GLY A 992 -39.67 7.77 -26.00
N GLY A 993 -38.64 6.91 -25.88
CA GLY A 993 -37.75 6.54 -26.98
C GLY A 993 -38.27 5.34 -27.80
N GLN A 994 -37.89 5.29 -29.07
CA GLN A 994 -38.01 4.08 -29.91
C GLN A 994 -36.63 3.47 -30.21
N GLN A 995 -35.58 4.07 -29.66
CA GLN A 995 -34.19 3.74 -29.91
C GLN A 995 -33.72 2.68 -28.91
N ASP A 996 -32.82 1.84 -29.38
CA ASP A 996 -32.25 0.71 -28.67
C ASP A 996 -30.73 0.64 -28.91
N LEU A 997 -30.05 -0.35 -28.35
CA LEU A 997 -28.60 -0.55 -28.50
C LEU A 997 -28.12 -0.51 -29.96
N THR A 998 -28.94 -0.98 -30.89
CA THR A 998 -28.60 -1.05 -32.32
C THR A 998 -28.88 0.24 -33.08
N SER A 999 -29.45 1.26 -32.44
CA SER A 999 -29.92 2.49 -33.08
C SER A 999 -28.86 3.59 -33.24
N TYR A 1000 -27.62 3.34 -32.87
CA TYR A 1000 -26.52 4.32 -32.94
C TYR A 1000 -25.22 3.74 -33.48
N THR A 1001 -25.30 2.59 -34.16
CA THR A 1001 -24.12 1.87 -34.67
C THR A 1001 -24.34 1.35 -36.07
N HIS A 1002 -23.33 1.42 -36.93
CA HIS A 1002 -23.39 0.88 -38.29
C HIS A 1002 -23.28 -0.66 -38.35
N ASN A 1003 -22.78 -1.30 -37.30
CA ASN A 1003 -22.54 -2.74 -37.21
C ASN A 1003 -23.37 -3.42 -36.09
N PRO A 1004 -24.71 -3.37 -36.14
CA PRO A 1004 -25.57 -3.87 -35.06
C PRO A 1004 -25.50 -5.40 -34.87
N ASP A 1005 -24.99 -6.13 -35.86
CA ASP A 1005 -24.82 -7.58 -35.86
C ASP A 1005 -23.81 -8.09 -34.82
N VAL A 1006 -22.93 -7.23 -34.30
CA VAL A 1006 -22.00 -7.58 -33.20
C VAL A 1006 -22.72 -7.95 -31.91
N TRP A 1007 -23.99 -7.54 -31.76
CA TRP A 1007 -24.84 -7.84 -30.61
C TRP A 1007 -25.68 -9.11 -30.78
N LYS A 1008 -25.46 -9.88 -31.85
CA LYS A 1008 -26.19 -11.12 -32.09
C LYS A 1008 -25.88 -12.14 -30.98
N VAL A 1009 -26.93 -12.55 -30.26
CA VAL A 1009 -26.83 -13.56 -29.22
C VAL A 1009 -27.05 -14.95 -29.81
N THR A 1010 -26.18 -15.89 -29.47
CA THR A 1010 -26.29 -17.30 -29.81
C THR A 1010 -25.96 -18.13 -28.57
N ASP A 1011 -26.94 -18.90 -28.10
CA ASP A 1011 -26.82 -19.79 -26.94
C ASP A 1011 -26.37 -19.08 -25.64
N GLY A 1012 -26.83 -17.84 -25.44
CA GLY A 1012 -26.52 -17.01 -24.28
C GLY A 1012 -25.17 -16.29 -24.35
N TYR A 1013 -24.54 -16.26 -25.53
CA TYR A 1013 -23.27 -15.57 -25.76
C TYR A 1013 -23.33 -14.61 -26.93
N ILE A 1014 -22.55 -13.53 -26.85
CA ILE A 1014 -22.10 -12.77 -28.01
C ILE A 1014 -20.66 -13.17 -28.36
N ASP A 1015 -20.30 -13.07 -29.64
CA ASP A 1015 -18.91 -13.23 -30.06
C ASP A 1015 -18.07 -12.02 -29.61
N MET A 1016 -16.79 -12.25 -29.34
CA MET A 1016 -15.88 -11.15 -28.97
C MET A 1016 -15.80 -10.10 -30.07
N LEU A 1017 -15.90 -8.82 -29.70
CA LEU A 1017 -15.77 -7.68 -30.60
C LEU A 1017 -14.34 -7.60 -31.17
N LYS A 1018 -14.22 -7.70 -32.50
CA LYS A 1018 -12.91 -7.78 -33.20
C LYS A 1018 -12.44 -6.46 -33.82
N GLY A 1019 -13.36 -5.50 -33.99
CA GLY A 1019 -13.04 -4.20 -34.59
C GLY A 1019 -12.10 -3.36 -33.71
N PRO A 1020 -11.45 -2.34 -34.28
CA PRO A 1020 -10.58 -1.45 -33.52
C PRO A 1020 -11.37 -0.63 -32.48
N GLY A 1021 -10.67 -0.10 -31.47
CA GLY A 1021 -11.33 0.67 -30.42
C GLY A 1021 -12.19 -0.21 -29.52
N LEU A 1022 -13.42 0.24 -29.27
CA LEU A 1022 -14.43 -0.55 -28.57
C LEU A 1022 -14.99 -1.71 -29.41
N GLY A 1023 -14.67 -1.79 -30.70
CA GLY A 1023 -15.16 -2.82 -31.63
C GLY A 1023 -16.57 -2.58 -32.18
N ILE A 1024 -17.15 -1.39 -31.90
CA ILE A 1024 -18.37 -0.86 -32.51
C ILE A 1024 -18.06 0.31 -33.43
N GLU A 1025 -18.93 0.58 -34.40
CA GLU A 1025 -18.85 1.72 -35.32
C GLU A 1025 -20.01 2.67 -35.04
N VAL A 1026 -19.75 3.77 -34.32
CA VAL A 1026 -20.78 4.75 -33.93
C VAL A 1026 -21.27 5.52 -35.15
N ASP A 1027 -22.60 5.59 -35.34
CA ASP A 1027 -23.25 6.39 -36.38
C ASP A 1027 -23.40 7.84 -35.90
N GLU A 1028 -22.39 8.66 -36.18
CA GLU A 1028 -22.36 10.06 -35.74
C GLU A 1028 -23.52 10.89 -36.32
N GLU A 1029 -23.94 10.63 -37.57
CA GLU A 1029 -25.04 11.35 -38.20
C GLU A 1029 -26.33 11.11 -37.43
N GLN A 1030 -26.58 9.86 -37.06
CA GLN A 1030 -27.74 9.45 -36.28
C GLN A 1030 -27.69 9.99 -34.85
N VAL A 1031 -26.51 9.95 -34.19
CA VAL A 1031 -26.29 10.57 -32.87
C VAL A 1031 -26.65 12.05 -32.91
N ARG A 1032 -26.09 12.82 -33.84
CA ARG A 1032 -26.36 14.27 -33.97
C ARG A 1032 -27.82 14.55 -34.29
N ARG A 1033 -28.43 13.75 -35.17
CA ARG A 1033 -29.85 13.88 -35.53
C ARG A 1033 -30.77 13.70 -34.33
N PHE A 1034 -30.54 12.67 -33.52
CA PHE A 1034 -31.39 12.39 -32.35
C PHE A 1034 -31.03 13.22 -31.13
N ALA A 1035 -29.82 13.78 -31.06
CA ALA A 1035 -29.44 14.71 -30.00
C ALA A 1035 -30.15 16.06 -30.12
N LYS A 1036 -30.58 16.41 -31.34
CA LYS A 1036 -31.31 17.66 -31.59
C LYS A 1036 -32.60 17.69 -30.77
N ASP A 1037 -32.74 18.74 -29.96
CA ASP A 1037 -33.91 18.99 -29.10
C ASP A 1037 -34.17 17.91 -28.02
N CYS A 1038 -33.23 16.97 -27.80
CA CYS A 1038 -33.37 15.92 -26.80
C CYS A 1038 -33.43 16.51 -25.38
N LYS A 1039 -34.52 16.23 -24.67
CA LYS A 1039 -34.74 16.75 -23.31
C LYS A 1039 -34.07 15.86 -22.26
N PRO A 1040 -33.63 16.44 -21.13
CA PRO A 1040 -33.19 15.63 -20.00
C PRO A 1040 -34.33 14.71 -19.57
N TRP A 1041 -34.02 13.42 -19.45
CA TRP A 1041 -34.92 12.48 -18.82
C TRP A 1041 -34.89 12.68 -17.30
N VAL A 1042 -36.04 12.56 -16.65
CA VAL A 1042 -36.21 12.72 -15.20
C VAL A 1042 -36.74 11.40 -14.64
N SER A 1043 -36.16 10.94 -13.55
CA SER A 1043 -36.58 9.70 -12.90
C SER A 1043 -38.04 9.76 -12.49
N PRO A 1044 -38.86 8.74 -12.81
CA PRO A 1044 -40.18 8.61 -12.25
C PRO A 1044 -40.07 8.32 -10.74
N GLY A 1045 -41.17 8.50 -10.02
CA GLY A 1045 -41.23 8.19 -8.59
C GLY A 1045 -42.47 7.38 -8.27
N PHE A 1046 -42.43 6.67 -7.14
CA PHE A 1046 -43.58 5.94 -6.63
C PHE A 1046 -44.17 6.64 -5.41
N THR A 1047 -45.51 6.73 -5.42
CA THR A 1047 -46.29 7.24 -4.31
C THR A 1047 -47.28 6.15 -3.90
N GLY A 1048 -47.21 5.73 -2.65
CA GLY A 1048 -48.08 4.70 -2.12
C GLY A 1048 -49.51 5.17 -1.86
N PRO A 1049 -50.41 4.25 -1.44
CA PRO A 1049 -51.83 4.54 -1.26
C PRO A 1049 -52.13 5.62 -0.22
N GLY A 1050 -51.24 5.83 0.75
CA GLY A 1050 -51.36 6.87 1.78
C GLY A 1050 -50.70 8.21 1.40
N GLY A 1051 -50.17 8.33 0.18
CA GLY A 1051 -49.40 9.50 -0.26
C GLY A 1051 -47.92 9.47 0.18
N GLU A 1052 -47.47 8.39 0.80
CA GLU A 1052 -46.07 8.20 1.17
C GLU A 1052 -45.19 7.97 -0.06
N LEU A 1053 -44.00 8.56 -0.08
CA LEU A 1053 -43.01 8.29 -1.12
C LEU A 1053 -42.41 6.90 -0.92
N ARG A 1054 -42.19 6.20 -2.03
CA ARG A 1054 -41.56 4.87 -2.08
C ARG A 1054 -40.28 4.94 -2.92
N GLU A 1055 -39.34 4.06 -2.61
CA GLU A 1055 -38.09 3.93 -3.36
C GLU A 1055 -38.39 3.54 -4.82
N TRP A 1056 -37.73 4.22 -5.76
CA TRP A 1056 -37.83 3.96 -7.20
C TRP A 1056 -36.73 3.02 -7.67
#